data_AF-A0A7S1JE07-F1
#
_entry.id   AF-A0A7S1JE07-F1
#
_cell.length_a   1.000
_cell.length_b   1.000
_cell.length_c   1.000
_cell.angle_alpha   90.00
_cell.angle_beta   90.00
_cell.angle_gamma   90.00
#
_symmetry.space_group_name_H-M   'P 1'
#
loop_
_entity.id
_entity.type
_entity.pdbx_description
1 polymer ?
#
loop_
_entity_poly.entity_id
_entity_poly.type
_entity_poly.pdbx_seq_one_letter_code
_entity_poly.pdbx_strand_id
1 'polypeptide(L)'
;MTVKETKKGKTSKAESSSDDDVTLSRKTKKETKKPAPKKEDAKVKKEKEPEEDTMIKWWEEGTQHPGGQHWLTLEHNGVLFPPEYVPHGLPCHYKMEDGKLKEIKMEPDEEEVCTMFAVMREQTRPPSDYYINPIFRKNFFMDWLQILNSNPERNMKRFGSKQHPIRSLEKVNFDRIWEWHLEQKEIKKALTKEQKLQIKKEKDEAEQLYKYCIWDGKKQPVGNFRIEPPGLFRGRGKHPLMGKLKRRVKPEDITINIGPGAKVPEAPAGHKWKEVRTDNMVTWLANWTENVNGQGKYVMLAASSMVKGKSDHKKFENARKLGQMIDSIREKYREGWKSPDVGIQQRSVAMYFIDFLALRCGHEKGEDEAETFGACSLKCEHINLEEERDHVVFDFLGKDSIRYYNKVKVESKVWELLRKFVKGKTPNSDLFDRLIPTHLNSYLKELMPGLSAKVFRTYNASWTLDKEFFDDPVSDSISLPEKLVYFNAANTKVAILCNHQKSVGKGFQKAMTVLEDRLKMLKNLYSRLEDVKELSKKHKNNWQAKVDEQWEKDEHEQQQAWLEQYGTEEEKTAYKEKRAGKKPSKPKTTTATTTTKSSSSKPKEPEKKKSDPKPKTKREKKQMESDSDSDIPLAKKKKASKSAKGDDSGSDVPKKKSKKTKLEKRKAFESSEEDEPMKKKSKK
;
A
#
# COMPACT_ATOMS: atom_id res chain seq x y z
N MET A 1 -29.12 -45.90 -31.94
CA MET A 1 -29.75 -44.56 -31.94
C MET A 1 -29.60 -43.93 -30.57
N THR A 2 -29.92 -42.63 -30.47
CA THR A 2 -29.89 -41.77 -29.26
C THR A 2 -28.51 -41.40 -28.71
N VAL A 3 -28.20 -40.10 -28.81
CA VAL A 3 -26.99 -39.42 -28.35
C VAL A 3 -27.12 -39.01 -26.88
N LYS A 4 -26.02 -38.99 -26.13
CA LYS A 4 -25.90 -38.19 -24.90
C LYS A 4 -24.59 -37.41 -24.88
N GLU A 5 -24.69 -36.09 -25.02
CA GLU A 5 -23.57 -35.17 -24.85
C GLU A 5 -23.20 -35.02 -23.37
N THR A 6 -21.91 -35.13 -23.04
CA THR A 6 -21.39 -34.79 -21.71
C THR A 6 -20.67 -33.44 -21.74
N LYS A 7 -21.32 -32.38 -21.25
CA LYS A 7 -20.69 -31.06 -21.05
C LYS A 7 -19.70 -31.11 -19.86
N LYS A 8 -18.42 -30.86 -20.13
CA LYS A 8 -17.39 -30.65 -19.10
C LYS A 8 -17.56 -29.28 -18.42
N GLY A 9 -18.04 -29.27 -17.19
CA GLY A 9 -17.98 -28.09 -16.31
C GLY A 9 -16.59 -27.94 -15.69
N LYS A 10 -15.92 -26.80 -15.93
CA LYS A 10 -14.55 -26.52 -15.46
C LYS A 10 -14.59 -25.65 -14.20
N THR A 11 -14.61 -26.26 -13.02
CA THR A 11 -14.67 -25.55 -11.72
C THR A 11 -13.29 -25.01 -11.31
N SER A 12 -13.03 -23.73 -11.59
CA SER A 12 -11.86 -22.99 -11.08
C SER A 12 -12.12 -22.47 -9.67
N LYS A 13 -11.33 -22.94 -8.69
CA LYS A 13 -11.42 -22.49 -7.30
C LYS A 13 -10.52 -21.27 -7.08
N ALA A 14 -11.12 -20.08 -7.09
CA ALA A 14 -10.39 -18.82 -6.88
C ALA A 14 -10.01 -18.62 -5.40
N GLU A 15 -8.72 -18.61 -5.08
CA GLU A 15 -8.23 -18.18 -3.75
C GLU A 15 -8.11 -16.64 -3.73
N SER A 16 -8.88 -15.97 -2.86
CA SER A 16 -8.95 -14.51 -2.76
C SER A 16 -7.73 -13.90 -2.06
N SER A 17 -7.11 -12.88 -2.66
CA SER A 17 -6.04 -12.08 -2.05
C SER A 17 -6.59 -10.95 -1.17
N SER A 18 -6.46 -11.11 0.15
CA SER A 18 -6.61 -10.01 1.11
C SER A 18 -5.26 -9.37 1.40
N ASP A 19 -4.99 -8.22 0.78
CA ASP A 19 -3.91 -7.31 1.19
C ASP A 19 -4.48 -6.34 2.24
N ASP A 20 -4.29 -6.63 3.53
CA ASP A 20 -4.59 -5.70 4.62
C ASP A 20 -3.31 -4.99 5.09
N ASP A 21 -3.25 -3.67 4.85
CA ASP A 21 -2.15 -2.80 5.30
C ASP A 21 -2.27 -2.51 6.80
N VAL A 22 -1.54 -3.27 7.62
CA VAL A 22 -1.58 -3.15 9.09
C VAL A 22 -0.89 -1.85 9.54
N THR A 23 -1.69 -0.79 9.62
CA THR A 23 -1.28 0.50 10.19
C THR A 23 -1.19 0.42 11.72
N LEU A 24 -0.01 0.03 12.22
CA LEU A 24 0.32 -0.01 13.64
C LEU A 24 0.16 1.38 14.31
N SER A 25 -0.93 1.55 15.04
CA SER A 25 -1.22 2.77 15.80
C SER A 25 -0.31 2.90 17.03
N ARG A 26 0.70 3.76 16.92
CA ARG A 26 1.73 3.96 17.95
C ARG A 26 1.17 4.75 19.15
N LYS A 27 0.67 4.04 20.17
CA LYS A 27 0.33 4.64 21.49
C LYS A 27 1.60 5.17 22.17
N THR A 28 1.75 6.49 22.26
CA THR A 28 2.78 7.13 23.09
C THR A 28 2.33 7.21 24.54
N LYS A 29 2.96 6.42 25.42
CA LYS A 29 2.94 6.68 26.88
C LYS A 29 3.59 8.04 27.15
N LYS A 30 3.02 8.81 28.09
CA LYS A 30 3.58 10.06 28.59
C LYS A 30 3.65 9.98 30.11
N GLU A 31 4.85 10.03 30.67
CA GLU A 31 5.05 9.89 32.12
C GLU A 31 4.94 11.23 32.87
N THR A 32 4.09 11.20 33.89
CA THR A 32 4.16 11.87 35.19
C THR A 32 5.07 13.09 35.40
N LYS A 33 4.42 14.23 35.74
CA LYS A 33 4.82 15.08 36.88
C LYS A 33 3.59 15.33 37.79
N LYS A 34 3.83 15.52 39.09
CA LYS A 34 2.82 15.62 40.18
C LYS A 34 2.76 17.09 40.73
N PRO A 35 1.90 17.47 41.70
CA PRO A 35 0.68 18.24 41.40
C PRO A 35 0.56 19.62 42.12
N ALA A 36 -0.41 20.46 41.69
CA ALA A 36 -0.90 21.68 42.37
C ALA A 36 -2.35 22.00 41.87
N PRO A 37 -3.19 22.84 42.52
CA PRO A 37 -4.55 22.40 42.91
C PRO A 37 -5.72 22.79 41.98
N LYS A 38 -6.89 22.26 42.36
CA LYS A 38 -8.21 22.35 41.68
C LYS A 38 -8.67 23.78 41.34
N LYS A 39 -9.36 23.89 40.19
CA LYS A 39 -10.71 24.48 40.14
C LYS A 39 -11.66 23.49 39.46
N GLU A 40 -12.88 23.44 39.96
CA GLU A 40 -13.92 22.49 39.55
C GLU A 40 -14.75 23.11 38.43
N ASP A 41 -15.04 22.31 37.39
CA ASP A 41 -16.18 22.55 36.49
C ASP A 41 -16.73 21.19 36.04
N ALA A 42 -18.04 21.03 36.12
CA ALA A 42 -18.69 19.72 36.16
C ALA A 42 -18.69 19.02 34.79
N LYS A 43 -17.99 17.88 34.71
CA LYS A 43 -18.13 16.94 33.58
C LYS A 43 -19.20 15.91 33.91
N VAL A 44 -20.35 16.01 33.25
CA VAL A 44 -21.37 14.96 33.24
C VAL A 44 -20.72 13.66 32.77
N LYS A 45 -20.57 12.70 33.69
CA LYS A 45 -20.20 11.33 33.33
C LYS A 45 -21.37 10.75 32.54
N LYS A 46 -21.21 10.62 31.22
CA LYS A 46 -21.98 9.62 30.50
C LYS A 46 -21.44 8.27 30.93
N GLU A 47 -22.18 7.59 31.79
CA GLU A 47 -21.88 6.20 32.14
C GLU A 47 -21.83 5.40 30.83
N LYS A 48 -20.66 4.86 30.53
CA LYS A 48 -20.60 3.67 29.71
C LYS A 48 -20.94 2.54 30.64
N GLU A 49 -22.09 1.93 30.46
CA GLU A 49 -22.27 0.54 30.84
C GLU A 49 -21.07 -0.24 30.28
N PRO A 50 -20.51 -1.20 31.04
CA PRO A 50 -19.65 -2.18 30.44
C PRO A 50 -20.52 -2.99 29.47
N GLU A 51 -20.38 -2.76 28.16
CA GLU A 51 -20.56 -3.88 27.22
C GLU A 51 -19.62 -4.96 27.75
N GLU A 52 -20.18 -6.03 28.31
CA GLU A 52 -19.40 -7.21 28.67
C GLU A 52 -18.61 -7.59 27.43
N ASP A 53 -17.29 -7.57 27.54
CA ASP A 53 -16.39 -8.05 26.50
C ASP A 53 -16.55 -9.57 26.48
N THR A 54 -17.63 -10.01 25.85
CA THR A 54 -18.02 -11.40 25.61
C THR A 54 -17.03 -11.98 24.62
N MET A 55 -15.79 -12.14 25.09
CA MET A 55 -14.67 -12.65 24.35
C MET A 55 -14.97 -14.11 24.02
N ILE A 56 -15.55 -14.35 22.85
CA ILE A 56 -15.96 -15.68 22.40
C ILE A 56 -14.69 -16.52 22.26
N LYS A 57 -14.45 -17.36 23.27
CA LYS A 57 -13.33 -18.30 23.35
C LYS A 57 -13.58 -19.52 22.47
N TRP A 58 -13.72 -19.28 21.16
CA TRP A 58 -14.05 -20.31 20.18
C TRP A 58 -13.05 -21.48 20.12
N TRP A 59 -11.87 -21.34 20.71
CA TRP A 59 -10.84 -22.38 20.83
C TRP A 59 -11.11 -23.36 21.99
N GLU A 60 -11.94 -22.99 22.97
CA GLU A 60 -12.49 -23.89 24.00
C GLU A 60 -13.77 -24.61 23.49
N GLU A 61 -14.33 -24.18 22.36
CA GLU A 61 -15.59 -24.69 21.80
C GLU A 61 -15.40 -25.73 20.67
N GLY A 62 -15.93 -26.94 20.86
CA GLY A 62 -15.92 -28.02 19.87
C GLY A 62 -16.91 -27.88 18.70
N THR A 63 -17.20 -26.68 18.19
CA THR A 63 -18.21 -26.51 17.12
C THR A 63 -17.76 -27.15 15.80
N GLN A 64 -18.44 -28.24 15.41
CA GLN A 64 -18.42 -28.80 14.06
C GLN A 64 -19.85 -28.74 13.49
N HIS A 65 -19.99 -28.26 12.25
CA HIS A 65 -21.28 -28.27 11.55
C HIS A 65 -21.39 -29.50 10.65
N PRO A 66 -22.61 -30.05 10.44
CA PRO A 66 -22.82 -31.19 9.55
C PRO A 66 -22.33 -30.95 8.12
N GLY A 67 -21.91 -32.00 7.42
CA GLY A 67 -21.65 -31.95 5.97
C GLY A 67 -20.51 -31.03 5.52
N GLY A 68 -19.70 -30.48 6.43
CA GLY A 68 -18.65 -29.50 6.10
C GLY A 68 -19.16 -28.07 5.90
N GLN A 69 -20.38 -27.78 6.36
CA GLN A 69 -20.94 -26.42 6.40
C GLN A 69 -20.06 -25.51 7.29
N HIS A 70 -20.11 -24.20 7.01
CA HIS A 70 -19.41 -23.19 7.80
C HIS A 70 -20.30 -22.49 8.82
N TRP A 71 -21.62 -22.55 8.65
CA TRP A 71 -22.63 -21.92 9.50
C TRP A 71 -24.00 -22.56 9.29
N LEU A 72 -24.89 -22.36 10.26
CA LEU A 72 -26.31 -22.70 10.24
C LEU A 72 -27.17 -21.45 10.12
N THR A 73 -26.83 -20.36 10.83
CA THR A 73 -27.50 -19.06 10.71
C THR A 73 -26.51 -17.95 10.40
N LEU A 74 -26.93 -17.03 9.52
CA LEU A 74 -26.12 -15.89 9.10
C LEU A 74 -27.01 -14.67 8.86
N GLU A 75 -26.77 -13.59 9.60
CA GLU A 75 -27.47 -12.31 9.45
C GLU A 75 -26.45 -11.18 9.35
N HIS A 76 -26.63 -10.26 8.41
CA HIS A 76 -25.77 -9.07 8.26
C HIS A 76 -26.56 -7.97 7.55
N ASN A 77 -26.01 -6.76 7.53
CA ASN A 77 -26.66 -5.59 6.93
C ASN A 77 -26.11 -5.24 5.54
N GLY A 78 -25.57 -6.21 4.80
CA GLY A 78 -25.06 -6.01 3.45
C GLY A 78 -23.70 -5.31 3.45
N VAL A 79 -23.58 -4.23 2.69
CA VAL A 79 -22.31 -3.53 2.40
C VAL A 79 -22.49 -2.02 2.43
N LEU A 80 -21.43 -1.31 2.77
CA LEU A 80 -21.39 0.15 2.69
C LEU A 80 -20.77 0.60 1.35
N PHE A 81 -21.57 1.27 0.53
CA PHE A 81 -21.11 1.88 -0.71
C PHE A 81 -20.23 3.11 -0.47
N PRO A 82 -19.27 3.41 -1.35
CA PRO A 82 -18.58 4.70 -1.35
C PRO A 82 -19.58 5.84 -1.63
N PRO A 83 -19.36 7.06 -1.10
CA PRO A 83 -20.20 8.21 -1.43
C PRO A 83 -20.27 8.45 -2.95
N GLU A 84 -21.41 8.95 -3.41
CA GLU A 84 -21.56 9.41 -4.79
C GLU A 84 -20.60 10.55 -5.12
N TYR A 85 -20.23 10.64 -6.41
CA TYR A 85 -19.32 11.68 -6.85
C TYR A 85 -19.99 13.05 -6.71
N VAL A 86 -19.24 14.01 -6.16
CA VAL A 86 -19.67 15.41 -6.06
C VAL A 86 -18.84 16.20 -7.08
N PRO A 87 -19.43 16.62 -8.22
CA PRO A 87 -18.73 17.39 -9.23
C PRO A 87 -18.20 18.71 -8.69
N HIS A 88 -16.99 19.08 -9.09
CA HIS A 88 -16.42 20.40 -8.82
C HIS A 88 -16.72 21.42 -9.92
N GLY A 89 -17.17 20.98 -11.11
CA GLY A 89 -17.57 21.84 -12.22
C GLY A 89 -16.42 22.60 -12.91
N LEU A 90 -15.17 22.32 -12.54
CA LEU A 90 -13.98 22.94 -13.12
C LEU A 90 -13.71 22.36 -14.53
N PRO A 91 -13.55 23.21 -15.56
CA PRO A 91 -13.21 22.73 -16.90
C PRO A 91 -11.78 22.20 -16.95
N CYS A 92 -11.52 21.23 -17.81
CA CYS A 92 -10.16 20.92 -18.25
C CYS A 92 -9.80 21.81 -19.45
N HIS A 93 -8.52 22.17 -19.58
CA HIS A 93 -8.04 22.92 -20.75
C HIS A 93 -7.45 21.95 -21.76
N TYR A 94 -7.81 22.11 -23.02
CA TYR A 94 -7.30 21.31 -24.11
C TYR A 94 -6.61 22.18 -25.16
N LYS A 95 -5.35 21.84 -25.48
CA LYS A 95 -4.57 22.53 -26.50
C LYS A 95 -5.06 22.13 -27.89
N MET A 96 -5.73 23.07 -28.54
CA MET A 96 -6.21 22.96 -29.91
C MET A 96 -5.03 23.00 -30.90
N GLU A 97 -5.31 22.73 -32.18
CA GLU A 97 -4.28 22.67 -33.23
C GLU A 97 -3.69 24.05 -33.58
N ASP A 98 -4.47 25.11 -33.39
CA ASP A 98 -4.00 26.51 -33.45
C ASP A 98 -3.14 26.93 -32.24
N GLY A 99 -2.84 25.98 -31.35
CA GLY A 99 -2.04 26.19 -30.14
C GLY A 99 -2.80 26.79 -28.96
N LYS A 100 -4.05 27.24 -29.13
CA LYS A 100 -4.83 27.87 -28.05
C LYS A 100 -5.38 26.83 -27.08
N LEU A 101 -5.51 27.23 -25.82
CA LEU A 101 -6.19 26.42 -24.80
C LEU A 101 -7.70 26.68 -24.88
N LYS A 102 -8.46 25.64 -25.21
CA LYS A 102 -9.93 25.65 -25.15
C LYS A 102 -10.38 25.10 -23.80
N GLU A 103 -11.26 25.82 -23.11
CA GLU A 103 -11.93 25.29 -21.91
C GLU A 103 -12.99 24.25 -22.33
N ILE A 104 -12.96 23.09 -21.69
CA ILE A 104 -13.93 22.02 -21.89
C ILE A 104 -14.58 21.72 -20.54
N LYS A 105 -15.85 22.11 -20.40
CA LYS A 105 -16.70 21.67 -19.29
C LYS A 105 -17.02 20.19 -19.46
N MET A 106 -16.79 19.41 -18.41
CA MET A 106 -17.05 17.97 -18.37
C MET A 106 -18.38 17.68 -17.69
N GLU A 107 -18.96 16.53 -18.01
CA GLU A 107 -20.10 15.96 -17.29
C GLU A 107 -19.61 15.18 -16.06
N PRO A 108 -20.45 14.87 -15.05
CA PRO A 108 -20.02 14.23 -13.80
C PRO A 108 -19.22 12.93 -13.99
N ASP A 109 -19.61 12.10 -14.95
CA ASP A 109 -18.95 10.85 -15.33
C ASP A 109 -17.59 11.05 -16.00
N GLU A 110 -17.50 12.10 -16.83
CA GLU A 110 -16.28 12.52 -17.52
C GLU A 110 -15.28 13.18 -16.53
N GLU A 111 -15.81 13.96 -15.59
CA GLU A 111 -15.08 14.73 -14.57
C GLU A 111 -14.50 13.84 -13.46
N GLU A 112 -15.27 12.87 -12.95
CA GLU A 112 -14.80 11.92 -11.91
C GLU A 112 -13.51 11.22 -12.37
N VAL A 113 -13.50 10.71 -13.60
CA VAL A 113 -12.37 9.97 -14.18
C VAL A 113 -11.21 10.88 -14.59
N CYS A 114 -11.49 12.10 -15.08
CA CYS A 114 -10.46 13.12 -15.31
C CYS A 114 -9.72 13.47 -14.01
N THR A 115 -10.47 13.68 -12.93
CA THR A 115 -9.97 14.03 -11.59
C THR A 115 -9.13 12.89 -11.01
N MET A 116 -9.55 11.64 -11.17
CA MET A 116 -8.75 10.47 -10.76
C MET A 116 -7.34 10.46 -11.36
N PHE A 117 -7.16 10.91 -12.60
CA PHE A 117 -5.84 11.02 -13.21
C PHE A 117 -5.09 12.28 -12.77
N ALA A 118 -5.76 13.43 -12.72
CA ALA A 118 -5.15 14.70 -12.31
C ALA A 118 -4.46 14.61 -10.93
N VAL A 119 -5.12 13.99 -9.95
CA VAL A 119 -4.59 13.87 -8.57
C VAL A 119 -3.42 12.87 -8.44
N MET A 120 -3.19 12.01 -9.44
CA MET A 120 -2.06 11.07 -9.43
C MET A 120 -0.69 11.77 -9.56
N ARG A 121 -0.66 13.06 -9.93
CA ARG A 121 0.55 13.91 -9.95
C ARG A 121 1.28 13.98 -8.59
N GLU A 122 0.61 13.70 -7.47
CA GLU A 122 1.24 13.58 -6.15
C GLU A 122 2.26 12.41 -6.04
N GLN A 123 2.11 11.39 -6.90
CA GLN A 123 2.84 10.11 -6.79
C GLN A 123 4.11 10.04 -7.65
N THR A 124 4.72 11.18 -7.93
CA THR A 124 5.86 11.38 -8.84
C THR A 124 7.22 10.99 -8.24
N ARG A 125 7.36 9.77 -7.71
CA ARG A 125 8.67 9.19 -7.36
C ARG A 125 8.77 7.70 -7.72
N PRO A 126 9.92 7.25 -8.27
CA PRO A 126 10.16 5.83 -8.54
C PRO A 126 10.16 4.99 -7.25
N PRO A 127 9.81 3.71 -7.32
CA PRO A 127 9.41 2.96 -8.52
C PRO A 127 7.93 3.15 -8.91
N SER A 128 7.16 3.97 -8.20
CA SER A 128 5.69 4.03 -8.28
C SER A 128 5.13 5.23 -9.05
N ASP A 129 5.89 5.78 -10.01
CA ASP A 129 5.47 6.95 -10.80
C ASP A 129 4.49 6.55 -11.90
N TYR A 130 3.24 6.32 -11.49
CA TYR A 130 2.14 5.98 -12.40
C TYR A 130 1.76 7.14 -13.34
N TYR A 131 1.98 8.40 -12.94
CA TYR A 131 1.49 9.56 -13.70
C TYR A 131 2.26 9.76 -15.03
N ILE A 132 3.56 9.44 -15.03
CA ILE A 132 4.41 9.48 -16.24
C ILE A 132 4.48 8.13 -16.96
N ASN A 133 4.03 7.03 -16.35
CA ASN A 133 4.16 5.69 -16.92
C ASN A 133 3.37 5.55 -18.25
N PRO A 134 4.01 5.18 -19.38
CA PRO A 134 3.34 5.12 -20.68
C PRO A 134 2.17 4.13 -20.76
N ILE A 135 2.25 2.98 -20.08
CA ILE A 135 1.18 1.98 -20.04
C ILE A 135 -0.01 2.53 -19.24
N PHE A 136 0.27 3.11 -18.07
CA PHE A 136 -0.75 3.73 -17.22
C PHE A 136 -1.49 4.86 -17.94
N ARG A 137 -0.74 5.78 -18.57
CA ARG A 137 -1.26 6.89 -19.37
C ARG A 137 -2.14 6.40 -20.53
N LYS A 138 -1.66 5.42 -21.30
CA LYS A 138 -2.39 4.82 -22.43
C LYS A 138 -3.72 4.21 -21.97
N ASN A 139 -3.67 3.34 -20.95
CA ASN A 139 -4.86 2.63 -20.47
C ASN A 139 -5.89 3.57 -19.86
N PHE A 140 -5.45 4.54 -19.05
CA PHE A 140 -6.31 5.61 -18.55
C PHE A 140 -7.01 6.34 -19.71
N PHE A 141 -6.24 6.80 -20.70
CA PHE A 141 -6.78 7.60 -21.78
C PHE A 141 -7.75 6.82 -22.67
N MET A 142 -7.49 5.53 -22.91
CA MET A 142 -8.41 4.64 -23.63
C MET A 142 -9.74 4.47 -22.90
N ASP A 143 -9.73 4.23 -21.59
CA ASP A 143 -10.95 4.03 -20.79
C ASP A 143 -11.72 5.35 -20.60
N TRP A 144 -11.01 6.48 -20.43
CA TRP A 144 -11.64 7.81 -20.35
C TRP A 144 -12.25 8.23 -21.69
N LEU A 145 -11.60 7.96 -22.82
CA LEU A 145 -12.18 8.19 -24.15
C LEU A 145 -13.48 7.41 -24.39
N GLN A 146 -13.64 6.22 -23.81
CA GLN A 146 -14.91 5.48 -23.88
C GLN A 146 -16.04 6.22 -23.15
N ILE A 147 -15.75 6.83 -21.99
CA ILE A 147 -16.72 7.62 -21.22
C ILE A 147 -17.05 8.93 -21.95
N LEU A 148 -16.03 9.66 -22.38
CA LEU A 148 -16.18 10.91 -23.15
C LEU A 148 -17.03 10.73 -24.42
N ASN A 149 -17.01 9.54 -25.05
CA ASN A 149 -17.79 9.24 -26.25
C ASN A 149 -19.00 8.32 -25.98
N SER A 150 -19.34 8.04 -24.72
CA SER A 150 -20.44 7.13 -24.34
C SER A 150 -21.82 7.64 -24.74
N ASN A 151 -21.99 8.96 -24.85
CA ASN A 151 -23.24 9.60 -25.27
C ASN A 151 -23.00 10.55 -26.48
N PRO A 152 -23.09 10.02 -27.72
CA PRO A 152 -22.87 10.81 -28.94
C PRO A 152 -23.87 11.95 -29.15
N GLU A 153 -25.10 11.84 -28.64
CA GLU A 153 -26.12 12.89 -28.75
C GLU A 153 -25.83 14.07 -27.82
N ARG A 154 -25.39 13.78 -26.58
CA ARG A 154 -24.88 14.76 -25.61
C ARG A 154 -23.69 15.53 -26.21
N ASN A 155 -22.77 14.82 -26.85
CA ASN A 155 -21.63 15.43 -27.54
C ASN A 155 -22.05 16.32 -28.71
N MET A 156 -23.00 15.87 -29.53
CA MET A 156 -23.53 16.69 -30.64
C MET A 156 -24.09 18.02 -30.13
N LYS A 157 -24.86 18.00 -29.03
CA LYS A 157 -25.42 19.21 -28.40
C LYS A 157 -24.35 20.12 -27.78
N ARG A 158 -23.32 19.56 -27.13
CA ARG A 158 -22.25 20.32 -26.44
C ARG A 158 -21.18 20.88 -27.38
N PHE A 159 -20.89 20.18 -28.48
CA PHE A 159 -19.69 20.43 -29.30
C PHE A 159 -19.93 20.50 -30.80
N GLY A 160 -21.16 20.31 -31.29
CA GLY A 160 -21.46 20.24 -32.72
C GLY A 160 -20.91 18.99 -33.43
N SER A 161 -20.51 17.96 -32.66
CA SER A 161 -19.97 16.71 -33.18
C SER A 161 -20.38 15.53 -32.30
N LYS A 162 -20.65 14.37 -32.92
CA LYS A 162 -20.95 13.12 -32.19
C LYS A 162 -19.80 12.65 -31.31
N GLN A 163 -18.57 13.11 -31.57
CA GLN A 163 -17.38 12.76 -30.82
C GLN A 163 -16.94 13.93 -29.92
N HIS A 164 -16.48 13.63 -28.71
CA HIS A 164 -15.91 14.60 -27.78
C HIS A 164 -14.68 15.32 -28.41
N PRO A 165 -14.35 16.58 -28.11
CA PRO A 165 -13.19 17.27 -28.72
C PRO A 165 -11.80 16.73 -28.32
N ILE A 166 -11.67 16.06 -27.17
CA ILE A 166 -10.37 15.54 -26.68
C ILE A 166 -9.90 14.34 -27.51
N ARG A 167 -8.66 14.39 -28.03
CA ARG A 167 -8.05 13.34 -28.89
C ARG A 167 -6.66 12.87 -28.48
N SER A 168 -5.89 13.65 -27.72
CA SER A 168 -4.59 13.25 -27.18
C SER A 168 -4.47 13.68 -25.71
N LEU A 169 -3.90 12.82 -24.87
CA LEU A 169 -3.68 13.10 -23.45
C LEU A 169 -2.65 14.21 -23.23
N GLU A 170 -1.67 14.32 -24.13
CA GLU A 170 -0.58 15.29 -24.13
C GLU A 170 -1.08 16.72 -24.39
N LYS A 171 -2.25 16.84 -25.03
CA LYS A 171 -2.95 18.11 -25.24
C LYS A 171 -3.86 18.50 -24.07
N VAL A 172 -4.07 17.65 -23.06
CA VAL A 172 -4.90 17.95 -21.89
C VAL A 172 -4.04 18.57 -20.79
N ASN A 173 -4.43 19.76 -20.31
CA ASN A 173 -3.88 20.34 -19.10
C ASN A 173 -4.82 20.07 -17.90
N PHE A 174 -4.25 19.51 -16.83
CA PHE A 174 -4.89 19.14 -15.58
C PHE A 174 -4.60 20.13 -14.42
N ASP A 175 -3.84 21.22 -14.67
CA ASP A 175 -3.33 22.13 -13.64
C ASP A 175 -4.44 22.69 -12.73
N ARG A 176 -5.56 23.21 -13.27
CA ARG A 176 -6.67 23.72 -12.43
C ARG A 176 -7.30 22.67 -11.51
N ILE A 177 -7.43 21.43 -11.97
CA ILE A 177 -7.97 20.32 -11.16
C ILE A 177 -6.95 19.90 -10.09
N TRP A 178 -5.67 19.97 -10.41
CA TRP A 178 -4.58 19.73 -9.48
C TRP A 178 -4.46 20.82 -8.40
N GLU A 179 -4.60 22.10 -8.76
CA GLU A 179 -4.64 23.25 -7.85
C GLU A 179 -5.81 23.12 -6.88
N TRP A 180 -7.03 22.90 -7.39
CA TRP A 180 -8.21 22.58 -6.59
C TRP A 180 -7.96 21.43 -5.62
N HIS A 181 -7.30 20.35 -6.07
CA HIS A 181 -7.01 19.21 -5.19
C HIS A 181 -6.06 19.58 -4.04
N LEU A 182 -5.09 20.47 -4.27
CA LEU A 182 -4.22 21.00 -3.22
C LEU A 182 -5.02 21.87 -2.23
N GLU A 183 -5.88 22.76 -2.72
CA GLU A 183 -6.78 23.58 -1.88
C GLU A 183 -7.68 22.70 -1.00
N GLN A 184 -8.33 21.68 -1.57
CA GLN A 184 -9.15 20.73 -0.82
C GLN A 184 -8.37 19.99 0.28
N LYS A 185 -7.06 19.78 0.10
CA LYS A 185 -6.19 19.18 1.12
C LYS A 185 -5.83 20.17 2.21
N GLU A 186 -5.57 21.44 1.89
CA GLU A 186 -5.35 22.47 2.91
C GLU A 186 -6.63 22.77 3.70
N ILE A 187 -7.81 22.82 3.06
CA ILE A 187 -9.12 22.91 3.74
C ILE A 187 -9.29 21.75 4.74
N LYS A 188 -9.07 20.50 4.30
CA LYS A 188 -9.16 19.31 5.18
C LYS A 188 -8.13 19.30 6.31
N LYS A 189 -6.94 19.87 6.10
CA LYS A 189 -5.94 20.07 7.17
C LYS A 189 -6.38 21.14 8.16
N ALA A 190 -6.92 22.26 7.68
CA ALA A 190 -7.33 23.42 8.46
C ALA A 190 -8.56 23.16 9.36
N LEU A 191 -9.39 22.15 9.06
CA LEU A 191 -10.50 21.71 9.92
C LEU A 191 -10.09 21.61 11.40
N THR A 192 -10.91 22.12 12.30
CA THR A 192 -10.66 22.10 13.75
C THR A 192 -10.68 20.68 14.33
N LYS A 193 -10.23 20.51 15.58
CA LYS A 193 -10.28 19.19 16.25
C LYS A 193 -11.73 18.75 16.47
N GLU A 194 -12.59 19.72 16.74
CA GLU A 194 -14.01 19.59 17.01
C GLU A 194 -14.75 19.14 15.75
N GLN A 195 -14.52 19.81 14.61
CA GLN A 195 -15.06 19.41 13.30
C GLN A 195 -14.59 18.01 12.89
N LYS A 196 -13.28 17.72 13.04
CA LYS A 196 -12.72 16.38 12.76
C LYS A 196 -13.33 15.29 13.64
N LEU A 197 -13.66 15.61 14.90
CA LEU A 197 -14.31 14.69 15.82
C LEU A 197 -15.78 14.45 15.44
N GLN A 198 -16.52 15.48 15.06
CA GLN A 198 -17.92 15.38 14.64
C GLN A 198 -18.07 14.57 13.35
N ILE A 199 -17.29 14.89 12.31
CA ILE A 199 -17.25 14.14 11.04
C ILE A 199 -16.89 12.66 11.30
N LYS A 200 -15.94 12.41 12.22
CA LYS A 200 -15.60 11.04 12.61
C LYS A 200 -16.78 10.33 13.30
N LYS A 201 -17.48 11.01 14.22
CA LYS A 201 -18.60 10.44 14.96
C LYS A 201 -19.74 10.05 14.02
N GLU A 202 -20.19 10.96 13.16
CA GLU A 202 -21.25 10.71 12.16
C GLU A 202 -20.90 9.53 11.24
N LYS A 203 -19.64 9.48 10.77
CA LYS A 203 -19.13 8.34 10.01
C LYS A 203 -19.11 7.05 10.82
N ASP A 204 -18.62 7.08 12.05
CA ASP A 204 -18.53 5.89 12.90
C ASP A 204 -19.92 5.31 13.23
N GLU A 205 -20.92 6.18 13.42
CA GLU A 205 -22.34 5.87 13.65
C GLU A 205 -22.98 5.24 12.40
N ALA A 206 -22.85 5.87 11.23
CA ALA A 206 -23.33 5.31 9.95
C ALA A 206 -22.68 3.95 9.60
N GLU A 207 -21.43 3.74 10.03
CA GLU A 207 -20.72 2.48 9.84
C GLU A 207 -21.07 1.38 10.85
N GLN A 208 -21.69 1.67 12.00
CA GLN A 208 -21.95 0.66 13.05
C GLN A 208 -22.75 -0.54 12.53
N LEU A 209 -23.76 -0.26 11.71
CA LEU A 209 -24.66 -1.26 11.14
C LEU A 209 -23.91 -2.34 10.32
N TYR A 210 -22.77 -1.97 9.72
CA TYR A 210 -21.99 -2.83 8.81
C TYR A 210 -20.74 -3.46 9.48
N LYS A 211 -20.35 -2.98 10.67
CA LYS A 211 -19.15 -3.45 11.38
C LYS A 211 -19.30 -4.88 11.94
N TYR A 212 -20.52 -5.38 12.07
CA TYR A 212 -20.81 -6.69 12.65
C TYR A 212 -21.88 -7.47 11.86
N CYS A 213 -21.82 -8.79 11.97
CA CYS A 213 -22.86 -9.73 11.56
C CYS A 213 -23.22 -10.65 12.75
N ILE A 214 -24.32 -11.39 12.63
CA ILE A 214 -24.64 -12.51 13.51
C ILE A 214 -24.31 -13.80 12.77
N TRP A 215 -23.43 -14.61 13.34
CA TRP A 215 -22.97 -15.88 12.79
C TRP A 215 -23.22 -16.97 13.84
N ASP A 216 -24.13 -17.90 13.54
CA ASP A 216 -24.58 -18.93 14.49
C ASP A 216 -25.03 -18.35 15.84
N GLY A 217 -25.83 -17.29 15.78
CA GLY A 217 -26.29 -16.52 16.95
C GLY A 217 -25.23 -15.62 17.61
N LYS A 218 -23.96 -15.66 17.18
CA LYS A 218 -22.87 -14.91 17.79
C LYS A 218 -22.53 -13.65 16.99
N LYS A 219 -22.45 -12.49 17.65
CA LYS A 219 -21.96 -11.23 17.07
C LYS A 219 -20.50 -11.41 16.64
N GLN A 220 -20.21 -11.23 15.35
CA GLN A 220 -18.87 -11.36 14.76
C GLN A 220 -18.48 -10.10 13.98
N PRO A 221 -17.22 -9.63 14.08
CA PRO A 221 -16.77 -8.45 13.35
C PRO A 221 -16.60 -8.74 11.86
N VAL A 222 -17.06 -7.82 11.01
CA VAL A 222 -16.89 -7.84 9.54
C VAL A 222 -15.63 -7.05 9.17
N GLY A 223 -14.80 -7.59 8.28
CA GLY A 223 -13.52 -6.98 7.91
C GLY A 223 -13.68 -5.84 6.92
N ASN A 224 -14.02 -6.18 5.68
CA ASN A 224 -14.02 -5.29 4.53
C ASN A 224 -15.44 -4.98 4.02
N PHE A 225 -16.33 -4.57 4.92
CA PHE A 225 -17.73 -4.22 4.60
C PHE A 225 -17.88 -2.98 3.69
N ARG A 226 -16.82 -2.18 3.50
CA ARG A 226 -16.82 -1.03 2.60
C ARG A 226 -16.42 -1.48 1.19
N ILE A 227 -17.26 -1.17 0.22
CA ILE A 227 -16.97 -1.39 -1.20
C ILE A 227 -15.79 -0.50 -1.63
N GLU A 228 -14.88 -1.06 -2.45
CA GLU A 228 -13.76 -0.29 -3.01
C GLU A 228 -14.31 0.90 -3.85
N PRO A 229 -13.88 2.15 -3.60
CA PRO A 229 -14.27 3.27 -4.45
C PRO A 229 -13.73 3.12 -5.87
N PRO A 230 -14.38 3.74 -6.89
CA PRO A 230 -13.83 3.79 -8.24
C PRO A 230 -12.46 4.48 -8.24
N GLY A 231 -11.66 4.20 -9.27
CA GLY A 231 -10.30 4.72 -9.35
C GLY A 231 -9.48 4.10 -10.47
N LEU A 232 -8.23 4.51 -10.64
CA LEU A 232 -7.33 3.90 -11.62
C LEU A 232 -6.61 2.69 -11.02
N PHE A 233 -6.52 1.59 -11.78
CA PHE A 233 -5.90 0.35 -11.35
C PHE A 233 -4.38 0.51 -11.22
N ARG A 234 -3.88 0.47 -9.99
CA ARG A 234 -2.46 0.61 -9.65
C ARG A 234 -1.81 -0.77 -9.51
N GLY A 235 -1.73 -1.49 -10.63
CA GLY A 235 -1.06 -2.80 -10.70
C GLY A 235 0.42 -2.71 -10.35
N ARG A 236 0.92 -3.67 -9.57
CA ARG A 236 2.32 -3.70 -9.10
C ARG A 236 3.29 -4.14 -10.20
N GLY A 237 4.51 -3.60 -10.19
CA GLY A 237 5.52 -3.89 -11.20
C GLY A 237 5.13 -3.40 -12.60
N LYS A 238 5.56 -4.11 -13.65
CA LYS A 238 5.24 -3.82 -15.06
C LYS A 238 3.85 -4.37 -15.47
N HIS A 239 2.82 -4.12 -14.66
CA HIS A 239 1.49 -4.69 -14.90
C HIS A 239 0.84 -4.11 -16.17
N PRO A 240 0.43 -4.93 -17.17
CA PRO A 240 -0.03 -4.45 -18.47
C PRO A 240 -1.36 -3.67 -18.39
N LEU A 241 -2.26 -4.05 -17.46
CA LEU A 241 -3.52 -3.36 -17.21
C LEU A 241 -3.43 -2.12 -16.29
N MET A 242 -2.25 -1.70 -15.83
CA MET A 242 -2.15 -0.51 -14.96
C MET A 242 -2.76 0.73 -15.62
N GLY A 243 -3.44 1.58 -14.86
CA GLY A 243 -4.12 2.79 -15.36
C GLY A 243 -5.53 2.57 -15.89
N LYS A 244 -5.98 1.32 -16.09
CA LYS A 244 -7.39 1.04 -16.42
C LYS A 244 -8.34 1.51 -15.33
N LEU A 245 -9.55 1.87 -15.71
CA LEU A 245 -10.57 2.34 -14.78
C LEU A 245 -11.19 1.16 -14.01
N LYS A 246 -11.02 1.15 -12.68
CA LYS A 246 -11.92 0.45 -11.76
C LYS A 246 -13.23 1.25 -11.69
N ARG A 247 -14.31 0.64 -12.15
CA ARG A 247 -15.65 1.24 -12.17
C ARG A 247 -16.28 1.23 -10.77
N ARG A 248 -17.23 2.14 -10.56
CA ARG A 248 -18.08 2.16 -9.36
C ARG A 248 -18.96 0.92 -9.36
N VAL A 249 -18.80 0.08 -8.33
CA VAL A 249 -19.63 -1.13 -8.13
C VAL A 249 -21.03 -0.70 -7.73
N LYS A 250 -22.04 -1.21 -8.41
CA LYS A 250 -23.46 -0.92 -8.15
C LYS A 250 -24.12 -2.06 -7.36
N PRO A 251 -25.28 -1.86 -6.73
CA PRO A 251 -26.05 -2.94 -6.11
C PRO A 251 -26.33 -4.10 -7.09
N GLU A 252 -26.56 -3.79 -8.37
CA GLU A 252 -26.81 -4.77 -9.44
C GLU A 252 -25.59 -5.64 -9.79
N ASP A 253 -24.39 -5.31 -9.28
CA ASP A 253 -23.18 -6.13 -9.43
C ASP A 253 -22.98 -7.12 -8.26
N ILE A 254 -23.68 -6.90 -7.14
CA ILE A 254 -23.42 -7.54 -5.84
C ILE A 254 -24.38 -8.69 -5.56
N THR A 255 -23.83 -9.87 -5.28
CA THR A 255 -24.56 -11.02 -4.72
C THR A 255 -24.46 -10.99 -3.19
N ILE A 256 -25.61 -11.05 -2.51
CA ILE A 256 -25.69 -11.21 -1.04
C ILE A 256 -25.78 -12.70 -0.69
N ASN A 257 -25.02 -13.13 0.31
CA ASN A 257 -25.12 -14.46 0.91
C ASN A 257 -25.60 -14.35 2.35
N ILE A 258 -26.75 -14.94 2.66
CA ILE A 258 -27.40 -14.79 3.96
C ILE A 258 -28.15 -16.06 4.36
N GLY A 259 -28.39 -16.23 5.67
CA GLY A 259 -29.02 -17.41 6.22
C GLY A 259 -30.51 -17.54 5.88
N PRO A 260 -31.04 -18.77 5.93
CA PRO A 260 -32.46 -19.01 5.68
C PRO A 260 -33.29 -18.34 6.79
N GLY A 261 -34.31 -17.58 6.41
CA GLY A 261 -35.19 -16.87 7.35
C GLY A 261 -34.64 -15.56 7.94
N ALA A 262 -33.37 -15.22 7.70
CA ALA A 262 -32.79 -13.95 8.12
C ALA A 262 -33.37 -12.76 7.33
N LYS A 263 -33.40 -11.56 7.93
CA LYS A 263 -33.80 -10.34 7.20
C LYS A 263 -32.75 -10.03 6.13
N VAL A 264 -33.15 -10.09 4.86
CA VAL A 264 -32.32 -9.69 3.72
C VAL A 264 -32.00 -8.18 3.80
N PRO A 265 -30.73 -7.76 3.64
CA PRO A 265 -30.34 -6.37 3.52
C PRO A 265 -31.13 -5.64 2.44
N GLU A 266 -31.68 -4.48 2.76
CA GLU A 266 -32.33 -3.63 1.78
C GLU A 266 -31.27 -3.01 0.85
N ALA A 267 -31.51 -3.09 -0.46
CA ALA A 267 -30.68 -2.39 -1.44
C ALA A 267 -30.93 -0.86 -1.35
N PRO A 268 -29.97 -0.02 -1.76
CA PRO A 268 -30.19 1.42 -1.85
C PRO A 268 -31.47 1.77 -2.64
N ALA A 269 -32.14 2.87 -2.27
CA ALA A 269 -33.42 3.24 -2.86
C ALA A 269 -33.36 3.33 -4.40
N GLY A 270 -34.28 2.66 -5.08
CA GLY A 270 -34.34 2.58 -6.55
C GLY A 270 -33.46 1.49 -7.18
N HIS A 271 -32.64 0.79 -6.39
CA HIS A 271 -31.75 -0.28 -6.84
C HIS A 271 -32.18 -1.67 -6.36
N LYS A 272 -31.53 -2.71 -6.90
CA LYS A 272 -31.68 -4.10 -6.44
C LYS A 272 -30.33 -4.84 -6.42
N TRP A 273 -30.22 -5.83 -5.54
CA TRP A 273 -29.09 -6.76 -5.59
C TRP A 273 -29.09 -7.58 -6.89
N LYS A 274 -27.90 -8.01 -7.32
CA LYS A 274 -27.74 -8.93 -8.44
C LYS A 274 -28.45 -10.27 -8.19
N GLU A 275 -28.25 -10.79 -6.99
CA GLU A 275 -28.68 -12.10 -6.52
C GLU A 275 -28.69 -12.06 -4.99
N VAL A 276 -29.65 -12.74 -4.36
CA VAL A 276 -29.62 -13.06 -2.93
C VAL A 276 -29.67 -14.58 -2.83
N ARG A 277 -28.72 -15.18 -2.12
CA ARG A 277 -28.65 -16.63 -1.95
C ARG A 277 -28.30 -17.06 -0.54
N THR A 278 -28.44 -18.35 -0.29
CA THR A 278 -28.06 -19.04 0.95
C THR A 278 -27.11 -20.17 0.58
N ASP A 279 -25.81 -19.91 0.73
CA ASP A 279 -24.72 -20.87 0.53
C ASP A 279 -23.90 -20.94 1.82
N ASN A 280 -24.12 -22.00 2.59
CA ASN A 280 -23.41 -22.25 3.84
C ASN A 280 -22.15 -23.10 3.67
N MET A 281 -21.76 -23.41 2.43
CA MET A 281 -20.46 -24.03 2.10
C MET A 281 -19.36 -22.99 1.89
N VAL A 282 -19.64 -21.70 2.12
CA VAL A 282 -18.72 -20.58 1.95
C VAL A 282 -18.76 -19.59 3.13
N THR A 283 -17.72 -18.75 3.25
CA THR A 283 -17.51 -17.84 4.40
C THR A 283 -17.59 -16.34 4.08
N TRP A 284 -18.09 -15.99 2.90
CA TRP A 284 -18.27 -14.59 2.48
C TRP A 284 -19.74 -14.16 2.61
N LEU A 285 -19.94 -12.87 2.92
CA LEU A 285 -21.24 -12.25 3.21
C LEU A 285 -21.86 -11.59 1.96
N ALA A 286 -21.00 -10.99 1.14
CA ALA A 286 -21.35 -10.42 -0.15
C ALA A 286 -20.19 -10.65 -1.13
N ASN A 287 -20.48 -10.75 -2.42
CA ASN A 287 -19.45 -10.80 -3.46
C ASN A 287 -19.84 -9.97 -4.69
N TRP A 288 -18.84 -9.64 -5.50
CA TRP A 288 -19.03 -9.07 -6.83
C TRP A 288 -17.85 -9.45 -7.72
N THR A 289 -17.99 -9.24 -9.02
CA THR A 289 -16.89 -9.39 -9.98
C THR A 289 -16.33 -8.00 -10.28
N GLU A 290 -15.04 -7.78 -10.07
CA GLU A 290 -14.41 -6.52 -10.48
C GLU A 290 -14.13 -6.49 -11.99
N ASN A 291 -13.94 -5.29 -12.57
CA ASN A 291 -14.02 -5.10 -14.02
C ASN A 291 -12.67 -5.04 -14.77
N VAL A 292 -11.53 -5.17 -14.08
CA VAL A 292 -10.20 -4.99 -14.69
C VAL A 292 -9.60 -6.33 -15.11
N ASN A 293 -9.63 -7.32 -14.22
CA ASN A 293 -9.16 -8.68 -14.44
C ASN A 293 -10.25 -9.76 -14.23
N GLY A 294 -11.48 -9.36 -13.89
CA GLY A 294 -12.63 -10.27 -13.76
C GLY A 294 -12.61 -11.11 -12.48
N GLN A 295 -11.82 -10.75 -11.47
CA GLN A 295 -11.73 -11.52 -10.23
C GLN A 295 -12.92 -11.28 -9.31
N GLY A 296 -13.31 -12.34 -8.59
CA GLY A 296 -14.26 -12.27 -7.50
C GLY A 296 -13.70 -11.49 -6.30
N LYS A 297 -14.41 -10.46 -5.87
CA LYS A 297 -14.21 -9.71 -4.64
C LYS A 297 -15.24 -10.14 -3.61
N TYR A 298 -14.86 -10.17 -2.34
CA TYR A 298 -15.67 -10.77 -1.28
C TYR A 298 -15.62 -9.90 -0.02
N VAL A 299 -16.76 -9.65 0.60
CA VAL A 299 -16.83 -9.20 2.00
C VAL A 299 -16.74 -10.43 2.90
N MET A 300 -15.79 -10.43 3.84
CA MET A 300 -15.59 -11.52 4.79
C MET A 300 -15.50 -10.99 6.24
N LEU A 301 -15.60 -11.91 7.20
CA LEU A 301 -15.35 -11.60 8.60
C LEU A 301 -13.91 -11.12 8.83
N ALA A 302 -13.72 -10.26 9.83
CA ALA A 302 -12.44 -9.70 10.22
C ALA A 302 -11.50 -10.77 10.79
N ALA A 303 -10.20 -10.49 10.84
CA ALA A 303 -9.19 -11.43 11.34
C ALA A 303 -9.42 -11.86 12.81
N SER A 304 -10.05 -11.02 13.63
CA SER A 304 -10.44 -11.32 15.02
C SER A 304 -11.71 -12.17 15.17
N SER A 305 -12.39 -12.52 14.08
CA SER A 305 -13.56 -13.41 14.11
C SER A 305 -13.18 -14.86 14.38
N MET A 306 -14.11 -15.62 14.96
CA MET A 306 -14.01 -17.06 15.17
C MET A 306 -13.65 -17.82 13.88
N VAL A 307 -14.28 -17.49 12.75
CA VAL A 307 -14.10 -18.23 11.49
C VAL A 307 -12.68 -18.05 10.95
N LYS A 308 -12.16 -16.82 10.99
CA LYS A 308 -10.77 -16.54 10.61
C LYS A 308 -9.78 -17.15 11.61
N GLY A 309 -10.06 -17.04 12.91
CA GLY A 309 -9.26 -17.67 13.97
C GLY A 309 -9.14 -19.19 13.83
N LYS A 310 -10.26 -19.91 13.68
CA LYS A 310 -10.30 -21.37 13.45
C LYS A 310 -9.49 -21.76 12.21
N SER A 311 -9.59 -21.00 11.12
CA SER A 311 -8.82 -21.22 9.89
C SER A 311 -7.32 -21.00 10.09
N ASP A 312 -6.94 -19.93 10.79
CA ASP A 312 -5.53 -19.58 11.00
C ASP A 312 -4.83 -20.51 12.00
N HIS A 313 -5.54 -20.96 13.04
CA HIS A 313 -5.11 -22.05 13.92
C HIS A 313 -4.86 -23.33 13.12
N LYS A 314 -5.83 -23.77 12.30
CA LYS A 314 -5.67 -24.95 11.43
C LYS A 314 -4.49 -24.83 10.44
N LYS A 315 -4.20 -23.62 9.94
CA LYS A 315 -3.02 -23.34 9.11
C LYS A 315 -1.72 -23.62 9.86
N PHE A 316 -1.59 -23.17 11.12
CA PHE A 316 -0.39 -23.45 11.93
C PHE A 316 -0.33 -24.92 12.40
N GLU A 317 -1.45 -25.55 12.76
CA GLU A 317 -1.48 -26.98 13.09
C GLU A 317 -1.02 -27.86 11.91
N ASN A 318 -1.40 -27.53 10.67
CA ASN A 318 -0.87 -28.20 9.48
C ASN A 318 0.65 -27.98 9.31
N ALA A 319 1.19 -26.82 9.71
CA ALA A 319 2.63 -26.57 9.68
C ALA A 319 3.39 -27.35 10.77
N ARG A 320 2.79 -27.53 11.96
CA ARG A 320 3.32 -28.41 13.02
C ARG A 320 3.36 -29.87 12.60
N LYS A 321 2.28 -30.37 11.97
CA LYS A 321 2.23 -31.72 11.38
C LYS A 321 3.29 -31.93 10.31
N LEU A 322 3.51 -30.95 9.42
CA LEU A 322 4.62 -30.98 8.47
C LEU A 322 5.96 -31.10 9.21
N GLY A 323 6.19 -30.31 10.27
CA GLY A 323 7.42 -30.38 11.06
C GLY A 323 7.70 -31.74 11.69
N GLN A 324 6.67 -32.50 12.07
CA GLN A 324 6.82 -33.87 12.63
C GLN A 324 7.26 -34.91 11.60
N MET A 325 7.14 -34.63 10.30
CA MET A 325 7.44 -35.57 9.21
C MET A 325 8.33 -34.98 8.11
N ILE A 326 8.92 -33.82 8.36
CA ILE A 326 9.67 -33.04 7.35
C ILE A 326 10.83 -33.85 6.80
N ASP A 327 11.57 -34.56 7.64
CA ASP A 327 12.77 -35.29 7.21
C ASP A 327 12.43 -36.50 6.33
N SER A 328 11.31 -37.20 6.58
CA SER A 328 10.80 -38.23 5.66
C SER A 328 10.37 -37.65 4.30
N ILE A 329 9.85 -36.43 4.27
CA ILE A 329 9.55 -35.73 3.01
C ILE A 329 10.84 -35.31 2.30
N ARG A 330 11.89 -34.93 3.04
CA ARG A 330 13.22 -34.61 2.50
C ARG A 330 13.90 -35.82 1.89
N GLU A 331 13.84 -36.97 2.55
CA GLU A 331 14.30 -38.26 2.01
C GLU A 331 13.58 -38.58 0.70
N LYS A 332 12.25 -38.49 0.65
CA LYS A 332 11.46 -38.78 -0.56
C LYS A 332 11.81 -37.89 -1.76
N TYR A 333 12.06 -36.59 -1.56
CA TYR A 333 12.51 -35.76 -2.69
C TYR A 333 13.98 -36.05 -3.07
N ARG A 334 14.85 -36.37 -2.10
CA ARG A 334 16.26 -36.78 -2.36
C ARG A 334 16.34 -38.09 -3.14
N GLU A 335 15.43 -39.04 -2.88
CA GLU A 335 15.25 -40.24 -3.69
C GLU A 335 14.76 -39.91 -5.11
N GLY A 336 13.77 -39.01 -5.23
CA GLY A 336 13.22 -38.57 -6.51
C GLY A 336 14.25 -37.95 -7.47
N TRP A 337 15.35 -37.38 -6.97
CA TRP A 337 16.49 -36.93 -7.79
C TRP A 337 17.16 -38.07 -8.58
N LYS A 338 17.12 -39.30 -8.05
CA LYS A 338 17.69 -40.51 -8.66
C LYS A 338 16.73 -41.19 -9.66
N SER A 339 15.48 -40.73 -9.74
CA SER A 339 14.46 -41.31 -10.63
C SER A 339 14.88 -41.24 -12.12
N PRO A 340 14.55 -42.26 -12.95
CA PRO A 340 14.71 -42.15 -14.40
C PRO A 340 13.75 -41.14 -15.03
N ASP A 341 12.60 -40.85 -14.40
CA ASP A 341 11.64 -39.86 -14.90
C ASP A 341 12.07 -38.43 -14.57
N VAL A 342 12.28 -37.64 -15.63
CA VAL A 342 12.58 -36.21 -15.56
C VAL A 342 11.47 -35.43 -14.85
N GLY A 343 10.20 -35.82 -14.97
CA GLY A 343 9.09 -35.18 -14.26
C GLY A 343 9.21 -35.33 -12.74
N ILE A 344 9.57 -36.53 -12.26
CA ILE A 344 9.86 -36.78 -10.84
C ILE A 344 11.11 -36.02 -10.38
N GLN A 345 12.17 -35.97 -11.18
CA GLN A 345 13.38 -35.20 -10.87
C GLN A 345 13.06 -33.70 -10.71
N GLN A 346 12.31 -33.11 -11.66
CA GLN A 346 11.91 -31.70 -11.64
C GLN A 346 11.00 -31.38 -10.45
N ARG A 347 9.98 -32.22 -10.19
CA ARG A 347 9.11 -32.11 -9.01
C ARG A 347 9.92 -32.10 -7.71
N SER A 348 10.91 -32.99 -7.60
CA SER A 348 11.73 -33.14 -6.41
C SER A 348 12.70 -31.97 -6.19
N VAL A 349 13.26 -31.41 -7.26
CA VAL A 349 14.09 -30.18 -7.17
C VAL A 349 13.23 -28.94 -6.86
N ALA A 350 12.03 -28.83 -7.41
CA ALA A 350 11.10 -27.76 -7.07
C ALA A 350 10.61 -27.85 -5.61
N MET A 351 10.37 -29.05 -5.08
CA MET A 351 10.10 -29.27 -3.65
C MET A 351 11.27 -28.84 -2.77
N TYR A 352 12.50 -29.21 -3.13
CA TYR A 352 13.71 -28.75 -2.45
C TYR A 352 13.81 -27.21 -2.41
N PHE A 353 13.54 -26.51 -3.52
CA PHE A 353 13.52 -25.04 -3.52
C PHE A 353 12.39 -24.43 -2.66
N ILE A 354 11.23 -25.08 -2.58
CA ILE A 354 10.11 -24.61 -1.74
C ILE A 354 10.42 -24.80 -0.25
N ASP A 355 11.10 -25.89 0.13
CA ASP A 355 11.59 -26.10 1.49
C ASP A 355 12.78 -25.19 1.80
N PHE A 356 13.95 -25.48 1.21
CA PHE A 356 15.24 -24.87 1.54
C PHE A 356 15.30 -23.35 1.35
N LEU A 357 14.63 -22.81 0.32
CA LEU A 357 14.66 -21.37 0.00
C LEU A 357 13.33 -20.67 0.31
N ALA A 358 12.39 -21.35 0.96
CA ALA A 358 11.04 -20.84 1.29
C ALA A 358 10.28 -20.21 0.10
N LEU A 359 10.57 -20.66 -1.14
CA LEU A 359 9.96 -20.09 -2.34
C LEU A 359 8.45 -20.34 -2.39
N ARG A 360 7.72 -19.39 -2.97
CA ARG A 360 6.30 -19.58 -3.30
C ARG A 360 6.19 -20.55 -4.49
N CYS A 361 5.11 -21.33 -4.55
CA CYS A 361 4.87 -22.33 -5.60
C CYS A 361 5.01 -21.79 -7.04
N GLY A 362 4.54 -20.55 -7.31
CA GLY A 362 4.51 -19.98 -8.66
C GLY A 362 3.41 -20.57 -9.51
N HIS A 363 2.25 -19.89 -9.61
CA HIS A 363 1.21 -20.26 -10.57
C HIS A 363 1.44 -19.54 -11.89
N GLU A 364 1.12 -20.21 -13.00
CA GLU A 364 1.09 -19.62 -14.34
C GLU A 364 0.28 -18.32 -14.34
N LYS A 365 0.75 -17.37 -15.15
CA LYS A 365 0.20 -16.01 -15.26
C LYS A 365 -0.29 -15.78 -16.68
N GLY A 366 -1.45 -15.15 -16.80
CA GLY A 366 -1.97 -14.72 -18.10
C GLY A 366 -1.23 -13.48 -18.62
N GLU A 367 -1.38 -13.19 -19.91
CA GLU A 367 -0.80 -12.01 -20.57
C GLU A 367 -1.28 -10.67 -19.97
N ASP A 368 -2.40 -10.68 -19.25
CA ASP A 368 -2.98 -9.53 -18.55
C ASP A 368 -2.41 -9.28 -17.14
N GLU A 369 -1.50 -10.13 -16.65
CA GLU A 369 -0.87 -10.00 -15.33
C GLU A 369 0.59 -9.52 -15.42
N ALA A 370 1.16 -9.03 -14.32
CA ALA A 370 2.59 -8.74 -14.26
C ALA A 370 3.42 -10.04 -14.26
N GLU A 371 4.41 -10.15 -15.15
CA GLU A 371 5.37 -11.26 -15.18
C GLU A 371 6.07 -11.39 -13.82
N THR A 372 5.68 -12.44 -13.08
CA THR A 372 6.14 -12.74 -11.73
C THR A 372 6.15 -14.24 -11.53
N PHE A 373 7.17 -14.74 -10.84
CA PHE A 373 7.51 -16.16 -10.84
C PHE A 373 7.60 -16.73 -9.43
N GLY A 374 7.49 -18.05 -9.34
CA GLY A 374 7.81 -18.86 -8.16
C GLY A 374 8.42 -20.19 -8.59
N ALA A 375 8.64 -21.10 -7.65
CA ALA A 375 9.45 -22.31 -7.85
C ALA A 375 9.08 -23.13 -9.10
N CYS A 376 7.80 -23.45 -9.32
CA CYS A 376 7.36 -24.24 -10.47
C CYS A 376 7.38 -23.46 -11.79
N SER A 377 7.37 -22.12 -11.75
CA SER A 377 7.28 -21.25 -12.93
C SER A 377 8.61 -20.51 -13.20
N LEU A 378 9.75 -21.05 -12.73
CA LEU A 378 11.06 -20.49 -13.06
C LEU A 378 11.38 -20.78 -14.53
N LYS A 379 11.89 -19.77 -15.24
CA LYS A 379 12.52 -19.90 -16.56
C LYS A 379 14.02 -20.17 -16.40
N CYS A 380 14.69 -20.63 -17.45
CA CYS A 380 16.12 -20.85 -17.46
C CYS A 380 16.93 -19.58 -17.18
N GLU A 381 16.46 -18.40 -17.59
CA GLU A 381 17.10 -17.10 -17.35
C GLU A 381 17.10 -16.66 -15.87
N HIS A 382 16.24 -17.24 -15.03
CA HIS A 382 16.13 -16.88 -13.61
C HIS A 382 17.19 -17.54 -12.72
N ILE A 383 18.00 -18.46 -13.27
CA ILE A 383 19.10 -19.09 -12.58
C ILE A 383 20.41 -18.95 -13.37
N ASN A 384 21.50 -18.68 -12.67
CA ASN A 384 22.85 -18.86 -13.19
C ASN A 384 23.56 -19.95 -12.38
N LEU A 385 24.16 -20.91 -13.08
CA LEU A 385 25.00 -21.94 -12.48
C LEU A 385 26.44 -21.43 -12.51
N GLU A 386 26.99 -21.13 -11.34
CA GLU A 386 28.35 -20.60 -11.22
C GLU A 386 29.38 -21.64 -11.68
N GLU A 387 30.57 -21.15 -12.08
CA GLU A 387 31.72 -22.02 -12.37
C GLU A 387 32.17 -22.79 -11.11
N GLU A 388 32.03 -22.16 -9.94
CA GLU A 388 32.17 -22.82 -8.66
C GLU A 388 31.04 -23.84 -8.47
N ARG A 389 31.42 -25.13 -8.43
CA ARG A 389 30.48 -26.24 -8.28
C ARG A 389 29.54 -26.00 -7.09
N ASP A 390 28.31 -26.46 -7.24
CA ASP A 390 27.26 -26.44 -6.22
C ASP A 390 26.73 -25.04 -5.87
N HIS A 391 27.17 -23.97 -6.53
CA HIS A 391 26.62 -22.62 -6.36
C HIS A 391 25.63 -22.24 -7.47
N VAL A 392 24.50 -21.66 -7.05
CA VAL A 392 23.43 -21.19 -7.92
C VAL A 392 23.06 -19.77 -7.53
N VAL A 393 23.04 -18.86 -8.50
CA VAL A 393 22.48 -17.52 -8.35
C VAL A 393 21.04 -17.55 -8.87
N PHE A 394 20.10 -17.13 -8.05
CA PHE A 394 18.71 -16.88 -8.45
C PHE A 394 18.51 -15.38 -8.63
N ASP A 395 17.88 -14.98 -9.73
CA ASP A 395 17.47 -13.59 -9.96
C ASP A 395 16.16 -13.52 -10.74
N PHE A 396 15.06 -13.19 -10.06
CA PHE A 396 13.74 -13.07 -10.68
C PHE A 396 12.79 -12.16 -9.90
N LEU A 397 11.71 -11.72 -10.54
CA LEU A 397 10.63 -10.98 -9.87
C LEU A 397 9.61 -11.96 -9.28
N GLY A 398 9.48 -11.97 -7.95
CA GLY A 398 8.48 -12.78 -7.24
C GLY A 398 7.11 -12.12 -7.14
N LYS A 399 6.25 -12.61 -6.22
CA LYS A 399 4.96 -11.96 -5.88
C LYS A 399 5.17 -10.46 -5.66
N ASP A 400 4.23 -9.65 -6.14
CA ASP A 400 4.24 -8.19 -6.02
C ASP A 400 5.39 -7.50 -6.78
N SER A 401 6.04 -8.23 -7.70
CA SER A 401 7.23 -7.83 -8.46
C SER A 401 8.43 -7.45 -7.58
N ILE A 402 8.52 -8.03 -6.38
CA ILE A 402 9.68 -7.92 -5.50
C ILE A 402 10.78 -8.84 -6.04
N ARG A 403 11.97 -8.28 -6.31
CA ARG A 403 13.14 -9.05 -6.77
C ARG A 403 13.58 -10.04 -5.70
N TYR A 404 13.68 -11.31 -6.07
CA TYR A 404 14.40 -12.34 -5.33
C TYR A 404 15.77 -12.46 -5.98
N TYR A 405 16.80 -11.97 -5.28
CA TYR A 405 18.21 -12.18 -5.65
C TYR A 405 18.86 -12.97 -4.52
N ASN A 406 19.46 -14.12 -4.83
CA ASN A 406 20.16 -14.93 -3.83
C ASN A 406 21.25 -15.80 -4.49
N LYS A 407 22.49 -15.72 -4.00
CA LYS A 407 23.57 -16.66 -4.34
C LYS A 407 23.64 -17.70 -3.22
N VAL A 408 23.33 -18.95 -3.54
CA VAL A 408 23.21 -20.02 -2.55
C VAL A 408 23.95 -21.28 -2.98
N LYS A 409 24.56 -21.95 -2.01
CA LYS A 409 25.13 -23.29 -2.17
C LYS A 409 24.02 -24.33 -2.04
N VAL A 410 23.82 -25.14 -3.07
CA VAL A 410 22.84 -26.24 -3.10
C VAL A 410 23.52 -27.58 -2.92
N GLU A 411 22.75 -28.66 -2.72
CA GLU A 411 23.32 -30.01 -2.75
C GLU A 411 23.84 -30.37 -4.16
N SER A 412 24.98 -31.05 -4.26
CA SER A 412 25.67 -31.26 -5.55
C SER A 412 24.81 -31.98 -6.59
N LYS A 413 23.92 -32.88 -6.15
CA LYS A 413 22.97 -33.56 -7.03
C LYS A 413 21.93 -32.61 -7.62
N VAL A 414 21.53 -31.57 -6.89
CA VAL A 414 20.63 -30.52 -7.39
C VAL A 414 21.33 -29.69 -8.45
N TRP A 415 22.59 -29.28 -8.23
CA TRP A 415 23.37 -28.54 -9.24
C TRP A 415 23.53 -29.33 -10.55
N GLU A 416 23.85 -30.62 -10.45
CA GLU A 416 23.91 -31.54 -11.62
C GLU A 416 22.58 -31.63 -12.37
N LEU A 417 21.46 -31.74 -11.64
CA LEU A 417 20.12 -31.79 -12.23
C LEU A 417 19.73 -30.47 -12.89
N LEU A 418 20.05 -29.32 -12.30
CA LEU A 418 19.80 -28.01 -12.92
C LEU A 418 20.59 -27.87 -14.23
N ARG A 419 21.86 -28.29 -14.25
CA ARG A 419 22.67 -28.32 -15.47
C ARG A 419 22.04 -29.20 -16.55
N LYS A 420 21.44 -30.34 -16.17
CA LYS A 420 20.64 -31.19 -17.09
C LYS A 420 19.35 -30.49 -17.55
N PHE A 421 18.64 -29.77 -16.68
CA PHE A 421 17.37 -29.13 -17.01
C PHE A 421 17.50 -27.90 -17.91
N VAL A 422 18.62 -27.18 -17.84
CA VAL A 422 18.91 -26.01 -18.71
C VAL A 422 19.52 -26.43 -20.06
N LYS A 423 20.19 -27.59 -20.14
CA LYS A 423 20.89 -28.05 -21.35
C LYS A 423 19.95 -28.13 -22.56
N GLY A 424 20.24 -27.34 -23.59
CA GLY A 424 19.48 -27.32 -24.86
C GLY A 424 18.22 -26.45 -24.84
N LYS A 425 17.95 -25.72 -23.74
CA LYS A 425 16.84 -24.77 -23.63
C LYS A 425 17.28 -23.34 -23.93
N THR A 426 16.33 -22.49 -24.30
CA THR A 426 16.55 -21.04 -24.43
C THR A 426 16.36 -20.34 -23.07
N PRO A 427 16.85 -19.11 -22.86
CA PRO A 427 16.70 -18.40 -21.59
C PRO A 427 15.23 -18.26 -21.14
N ASN A 428 14.32 -18.00 -22.08
CA ASN A 428 12.88 -17.83 -21.83
C ASN A 428 12.11 -19.17 -21.68
N SER A 429 12.77 -20.33 -21.80
CA SER A 429 12.13 -21.65 -21.61
C SER A 429 11.90 -21.95 -20.13
N ASP A 430 10.85 -22.69 -19.79
CA ASP A 430 10.62 -23.15 -18.42
C ASP A 430 11.75 -24.07 -17.94
N LEU A 431 12.27 -23.81 -16.73
CA LEU A 431 13.25 -24.66 -16.04
C LEU A 431 12.64 -26.04 -15.77
N PHE A 432 11.37 -26.08 -15.38
CA PHE A 432 10.61 -27.27 -15.02
C PHE A 432 9.45 -27.56 -16.02
N ASP A 433 9.80 -27.80 -17.29
CA ASP A 433 8.89 -28.03 -18.42
C ASP A 433 7.89 -29.20 -18.26
N ARG A 434 8.07 -30.07 -17.25
CA ARG A 434 7.17 -31.20 -16.95
C ARG A 434 6.42 -31.04 -15.63
N LEU A 435 6.49 -29.88 -14.99
CA LEU A 435 5.90 -29.63 -13.67
C LEU A 435 4.93 -28.45 -13.70
N ILE A 436 3.69 -28.70 -13.32
CA ILE A 436 2.72 -27.63 -13.00
C ILE A 436 2.34 -27.64 -11.52
N PRO A 437 1.97 -26.50 -10.92
CA PRO A 437 1.64 -26.37 -9.49
C PRO A 437 0.54 -27.31 -9.00
N THR A 438 -0.41 -27.65 -9.86
CA THR A 438 -1.49 -28.60 -9.53
C THR A 438 -0.93 -30.00 -9.30
N HIS A 439 0.01 -30.46 -10.12
CA HIS A 439 0.69 -31.75 -9.95
C HIS A 439 1.53 -31.78 -8.66
N LEU A 440 2.29 -30.71 -8.39
CA LEU A 440 3.05 -30.56 -7.15
C LEU A 440 2.13 -30.66 -5.93
N ASN A 441 1.04 -29.87 -5.89
CA ASN A 441 0.14 -29.84 -4.74
C ASN A 441 -0.76 -31.08 -4.63
N SER A 442 -0.93 -31.88 -5.68
CA SER A 442 -1.56 -33.20 -5.58
C SER A 442 -0.61 -34.20 -4.91
N TYR A 443 0.63 -34.31 -5.39
CA TYR A 443 1.65 -35.16 -4.76
C TYR A 443 1.90 -34.79 -3.29
N LEU A 444 1.94 -33.50 -2.95
CA LEU A 444 2.06 -33.07 -1.56
C LEU A 444 0.90 -33.58 -0.67
N LYS A 445 -0.34 -33.61 -1.17
CA LYS A 445 -1.48 -34.15 -0.41
C LYS A 445 -1.41 -35.66 -0.20
N GLU A 446 -0.82 -36.39 -1.15
CA GLU A 446 -0.53 -37.82 -1.01
C GLU A 446 0.51 -38.08 0.09
N LEU A 447 1.49 -37.17 0.24
CA LEU A 447 2.48 -37.25 1.32
C LEU A 447 1.89 -36.92 2.70
N MET A 448 1.02 -35.91 2.80
CA MET A 448 0.31 -35.58 4.03
C MET A 448 -1.05 -34.92 3.72
N PRO A 449 -2.17 -35.42 4.28
CA PRO A 449 -3.48 -34.81 4.10
C PRO A 449 -3.52 -33.31 4.48
N GLY A 450 -3.87 -32.47 3.51
CA GLY A 450 -3.91 -31.01 3.68
C GLY A 450 -2.58 -30.28 3.43
N LEU A 451 -1.50 -30.99 3.11
CA LEU A 451 -0.23 -30.37 2.70
C LEU A 451 -0.36 -29.67 1.34
N SER A 452 0.39 -28.59 1.20
CA SER A 452 0.55 -27.82 -0.03
C SER A 452 1.81 -26.97 0.08
N ALA A 453 2.32 -26.44 -1.04
CA ALA A 453 3.55 -25.65 -1.07
C ALA A 453 3.53 -24.44 -0.11
N LYS A 454 2.35 -23.87 0.17
CA LYS A 454 2.19 -22.76 1.13
C LYS A 454 2.47 -23.16 2.60
N VAL A 455 2.33 -24.44 2.94
CA VAL A 455 2.57 -24.94 4.31
C VAL A 455 4.06 -24.94 4.65
N PHE A 456 4.95 -25.31 3.71
CA PHE A 456 6.41 -25.22 3.90
C PHE A 456 6.85 -23.81 4.29
N ARG A 457 6.33 -22.79 3.59
CA ARG A 457 6.66 -21.39 3.90
C ARG A 457 6.10 -20.92 5.26
N THR A 458 5.02 -21.53 5.77
CA THR A 458 4.54 -21.30 7.14
C THR A 458 5.39 -22.04 8.17
N TYR A 459 5.74 -23.30 7.90
CA TYR A 459 6.61 -24.13 8.72
C TYR A 459 7.99 -23.48 8.87
N ASN A 460 8.72 -23.23 7.78
CA ASN A 460 10.07 -22.67 7.81
C ASN A 460 10.10 -21.29 8.47
N ALA A 461 9.12 -20.41 8.21
CA ALA A 461 9.04 -19.12 8.90
C ALA A 461 8.83 -19.25 10.42
N SER A 462 8.00 -20.20 10.86
CA SER A 462 7.72 -20.41 12.29
C SER A 462 8.89 -21.11 12.99
N TRP A 463 9.44 -22.15 12.35
CA TRP A 463 10.57 -22.92 12.84
C TRP A 463 11.85 -22.09 12.91
N THR A 464 12.11 -21.19 11.97
CA THR A 464 13.23 -20.25 12.09
C THR A 464 13.08 -19.35 13.31
N LEU A 465 11.88 -18.83 13.63
CA LEU A 465 11.69 -18.00 14.82
C LEU A 465 11.87 -18.81 16.13
N ASP A 466 11.30 -20.01 16.16
CA ASP A 466 11.36 -20.94 17.31
C ASP A 466 12.80 -21.39 17.58
N LYS A 467 13.53 -21.75 16.51
CA LYS A 467 14.94 -22.10 16.57
C LYS A 467 15.82 -20.95 17.06
N GLU A 468 15.56 -19.72 16.64
CA GLU A 468 16.30 -18.55 17.12
C GLU A 468 16.13 -18.33 18.63
N PHE A 469 14.93 -18.61 19.17
CA PHE A 469 14.68 -18.57 20.61
C PHE A 469 15.29 -19.75 21.38
N PHE A 470 15.48 -20.89 20.72
CA PHE A 470 16.06 -22.09 21.33
C PHE A 470 17.59 -22.11 21.31
N ASP A 471 18.21 -21.75 20.17
CA ASP A 471 19.67 -21.80 19.96
C ASP A 471 20.41 -20.62 20.64
N ASP A 472 19.78 -19.44 20.73
CA ASP A 472 20.37 -18.21 21.30
C ASP A 472 19.42 -17.53 22.30
N PRO A 473 19.10 -18.17 23.45
CA PRO A 473 18.14 -17.65 24.42
C PRO A 473 18.70 -16.46 25.19
N VAL A 474 17.93 -15.38 25.26
CA VAL A 474 18.29 -14.18 26.06
C VAL A 474 18.16 -14.41 27.56
N SER A 475 19.14 -13.93 28.33
CA SER A 475 19.08 -13.91 29.80
C SER A 475 17.84 -13.16 30.32
N ASP A 476 17.23 -13.70 31.37
CA ASP A 476 16.07 -13.07 32.00
C ASP A 476 16.34 -11.67 32.55
N SER A 477 17.59 -11.39 32.91
CA SER A 477 18.04 -10.12 33.49
C SER A 477 18.06 -8.92 32.53
N ILE A 478 17.95 -9.13 31.20
CA ILE A 478 17.97 -8.02 30.25
C ILE A 478 16.63 -7.26 30.24
N SER A 479 16.67 -5.97 29.91
CA SER A 479 15.50 -5.11 29.95
C SER A 479 14.50 -5.41 28.84
N LEU A 480 13.22 -5.04 29.03
CA LEU A 480 12.18 -5.22 28.01
C LEU A 480 12.51 -4.58 26.64
N PRO A 481 13.13 -3.38 26.56
CA PRO A 481 13.63 -2.84 25.29
C PRO A 481 14.68 -3.74 24.61
N GLU A 482 15.58 -4.38 25.36
CA GLU A 482 16.59 -5.29 24.81
C GLU A 482 15.97 -6.60 24.33
N LYS A 483 15.02 -7.18 25.10
CA LYS A 483 14.20 -8.33 24.64
C LYS A 483 13.46 -8.01 23.34
N LEU A 484 13.01 -6.76 23.15
CA LEU A 484 12.38 -6.30 21.90
C LEU A 484 13.39 -6.14 20.74
N VAL A 485 14.62 -5.68 20.99
CA VAL A 485 15.68 -5.62 19.97
C VAL A 485 16.03 -7.03 19.49
N TYR A 486 16.23 -7.97 20.42
CA TYR A 486 16.45 -9.38 20.14
C TYR A 486 15.30 -10.01 19.33
N PHE A 487 14.05 -9.84 19.76
CA PHE A 487 12.87 -10.31 19.03
C PHE A 487 12.83 -9.78 17.59
N ASN A 488 13.13 -8.49 17.40
CA ASN A 488 13.17 -7.89 16.06
C ASN A 488 14.32 -8.44 15.20
N ALA A 489 15.47 -8.78 15.80
CA ALA A 489 16.57 -9.42 15.08
C ALA A 489 16.19 -10.84 14.59
N ALA A 490 15.61 -11.67 15.47
CA ALA A 490 15.11 -13.00 15.13
C ALA A 490 14.01 -12.93 14.03
N ASN A 491 13.04 -12.03 14.19
CA ASN A 491 12.00 -11.80 13.19
C ASN A 491 12.56 -11.22 11.87
N THR A 492 13.69 -10.50 11.90
CA THR A 492 14.38 -10.03 10.69
C THR A 492 14.98 -11.20 9.91
N LYS A 493 15.54 -12.23 10.57
CA LYS A 493 16.00 -13.45 9.89
C LYS A 493 14.85 -14.18 9.19
N VAL A 494 13.68 -14.28 9.84
CA VAL A 494 12.44 -14.82 9.22
C VAL A 494 12.01 -13.99 7.99
N ALA A 495 12.06 -12.68 8.07
CA ALA A 495 11.74 -11.77 6.96
C ALA A 495 12.70 -11.92 5.77
N ILE A 496 14.00 -12.08 6.04
CA ILE A 496 15.04 -12.35 5.03
C ILE A 496 14.76 -13.68 4.32
N LEU A 497 14.57 -14.77 5.07
CA LEU A 497 14.22 -16.09 4.52
C LEU A 497 12.97 -16.02 3.62
N CYS A 498 11.95 -15.29 4.06
CA CYS A 498 10.71 -15.14 3.30
C CYS A 498 10.78 -14.15 2.11
N ASN A 499 11.92 -13.47 1.91
CA ASN A 499 12.13 -12.33 1.03
C ASN A 499 11.06 -11.23 1.17
N HIS A 500 10.80 -10.79 2.42
CA HIS A 500 9.92 -9.66 2.72
C HIS A 500 10.72 -8.36 2.68
N GLN A 501 10.54 -7.58 1.61
CA GLN A 501 11.25 -6.31 1.41
C GLN A 501 10.29 -5.11 1.52
N LYS A 502 10.83 -3.95 1.89
CA LYS A 502 10.12 -2.67 1.90
C LYS A 502 11.01 -1.56 1.34
N SER A 503 10.45 -0.70 0.49
CA SER A 503 11.15 0.47 -0.03
C SER A 503 11.41 1.51 1.08
N VAL A 504 12.53 2.22 0.97
CA VAL A 504 12.91 3.29 1.91
C VAL A 504 11.89 4.43 1.81
N GLY A 505 11.27 4.80 2.94
CA GLY A 505 10.21 5.80 2.97
C GLY A 505 10.71 7.25 2.86
N LYS A 506 9.86 8.16 2.36
CA LYS A 506 10.18 9.60 2.12
C LYS A 506 10.83 10.32 3.32
N GLY A 507 10.53 9.91 4.55
CA GLY A 507 11.05 10.52 5.78
C GLY A 507 12.19 9.76 6.47
N PHE A 508 12.69 8.65 5.91
CA PHE A 508 13.63 7.76 6.59
C PHE A 508 14.94 8.47 6.98
N GLN A 509 15.60 9.14 6.04
CA GLN A 509 16.87 9.83 6.31
C GLN A 509 16.72 10.88 7.42
N LYS A 510 15.67 11.71 7.34
CA LYS A 510 15.37 12.73 8.36
C LYS A 510 15.08 12.11 9.74
N ALA A 511 14.42 10.96 9.78
CA ALA A 511 14.19 10.23 11.02
C ALA A 511 15.50 9.65 11.60
N MET A 512 16.42 9.19 10.75
CA MET A 512 17.72 8.67 11.18
C MET A 512 18.59 9.77 11.78
N THR A 513 18.74 10.91 11.09
CA THR A 513 19.51 12.07 11.61
C THR A 513 18.99 12.54 12.97
N VAL A 514 17.67 12.62 13.17
CA VAL A 514 17.08 12.99 14.47
C VAL A 514 17.38 11.95 15.57
N LEU A 515 17.55 10.67 15.23
CA LEU A 515 17.96 9.63 16.19
C LEU A 515 19.46 9.69 16.48
N GLU A 516 20.29 9.95 15.48
CA GLU A 516 21.75 10.14 15.60
C GLU A 516 22.09 11.36 16.47
N ASP A 517 21.45 12.49 16.22
CA ASP A 517 21.58 13.71 17.03
C ASP A 517 21.20 13.45 18.48
N ARG A 518 20.08 12.75 18.71
CA ARG A 518 19.62 12.40 20.07
C ARG A 518 20.57 11.41 20.76
N LEU A 519 21.14 10.46 20.02
CA LEU A 519 22.15 9.54 20.55
C LEU A 519 23.42 10.29 20.94
N LYS A 520 23.87 11.25 20.14
CA LYS A 520 25.01 12.13 20.45
C LYS A 520 24.76 12.95 21.72
N MET A 521 23.58 13.58 21.84
CA MET A 521 23.21 14.32 23.07
C MET A 521 23.21 13.42 24.31
N LEU A 522 22.67 12.20 24.22
CA LEU A 522 22.64 11.25 25.34
C LEU A 522 24.03 10.76 25.72
N LYS A 523 24.91 10.49 24.75
CA LYS A 523 26.32 10.13 25.01
C LYS A 523 27.08 11.27 25.71
N ASN A 524 26.91 12.51 25.26
CA ASN A 524 27.53 13.68 25.89
C ASN A 524 27.03 13.88 27.33
N LEU A 525 25.73 13.72 27.57
CA LEU A 525 25.16 13.79 28.92
C LEU A 525 25.69 12.66 29.82
N TYR A 526 25.82 11.44 29.29
CA TYR A 526 26.35 10.30 30.02
C TYR A 526 27.82 10.54 30.44
N SER A 527 28.67 11.02 29.51
CA SER A 527 30.06 11.42 29.82
C SER A 527 30.10 12.45 30.96
N ARG A 528 29.35 13.55 30.85
CA ARG A 528 29.28 14.58 31.90
C ARG A 528 28.86 14.02 33.26
N LEU A 529 27.99 13.01 33.30
CA LEU A 529 27.58 12.36 34.56
C LEU A 529 28.65 11.41 35.11
N GLU A 530 29.48 10.79 34.26
CA GLU A 530 30.66 10.05 34.70
C GLU A 530 31.75 10.99 35.24
N ASP A 531 31.98 12.13 34.60
CA ASP A 531 32.89 13.19 35.09
C ASP A 531 32.46 13.70 36.48
N VAL A 532 31.17 13.97 36.67
CA VAL A 532 30.58 14.31 37.99
C VAL A 532 30.82 13.19 39.02
N LYS A 533 30.64 11.93 38.63
CA LYS A 533 30.83 10.75 39.48
C LYS A 533 32.30 10.54 39.86
N GLU A 534 33.25 10.96 39.02
CA GLU A 534 34.67 10.98 39.37
C GLU A 534 35.04 12.18 40.25
N LEU A 535 34.61 13.38 39.89
CA LEU A 535 34.93 14.60 40.63
C LEU A 535 34.35 14.58 42.04
N SER A 536 33.15 14.02 42.24
CA SER A 536 32.55 13.80 43.57
C SER A 536 33.32 12.80 44.44
N LYS A 537 33.97 11.78 43.85
CA LYS A 537 34.89 10.89 44.57
C LYS A 537 36.20 11.60 44.94
N LYS A 538 36.75 12.39 44.01
CA LYS A 538 38.04 13.10 44.16
C LYS A 538 37.95 14.32 45.10
N HIS A 539 36.83 15.03 45.13
CA HIS A 539 36.67 16.33 45.82
C HIS A 539 35.41 16.39 46.72
N LYS A 540 35.34 15.54 47.76
CA LYS A 540 34.16 15.38 48.65
C LYS A 540 33.42 16.67 49.04
N ASN A 541 34.13 17.77 49.33
CA ASN A 541 33.54 19.02 49.82
C ASN A 541 33.43 20.15 48.78
N ASN A 542 33.95 19.97 47.56
CA ASN A 542 33.98 21.04 46.54
C ASN A 542 33.85 20.50 45.09
N TRP A 543 33.19 19.36 44.92
CA TRP A 543 33.06 18.74 43.60
C TRP A 543 32.13 19.52 42.68
N GLN A 544 31.12 20.22 43.21
CA GLN A 544 30.20 21.04 42.42
C GLN A 544 30.95 22.14 41.67
N ALA A 545 31.76 22.96 42.35
CA ALA A 545 32.52 24.01 41.69
C ALA A 545 33.54 23.46 40.67
N LYS A 546 34.08 22.26 40.89
CA LYS A 546 34.98 21.59 39.93
C LYS A 546 34.25 21.00 38.72
N VAL A 547 33.01 20.57 38.91
CA VAL A 547 32.09 20.19 37.81
C VAL A 547 31.72 21.41 36.98
N ASP A 548 31.33 22.51 37.64
CA ASP A 548 30.96 23.75 36.96
C ASP A 548 32.13 24.32 36.14
N GLU A 549 33.34 24.36 36.70
CA GLU A 549 34.58 24.75 36.01
C GLU A 549 34.89 23.88 34.77
N GLN A 550 34.70 22.56 34.87
CA GLN A 550 34.89 21.64 33.75
C GLN A 550 33.80 21.84 32.67
N TRP A 551 32.53 21.99 33.07
CA TRP A 551 31.44 22.19 32.11
C TRP A 551 31.54 23.54 31.40
N GLU A 552 31.93 24.63 32.08
CA GLU A 552 32.20 25.92 31.42
C GLU A 552 33.35 25.83 30.41
N LYS A 553 34.34 24.96 30.65
CA LYS A 553 35.42 24.67 29.70
C LYS A 553 34.90 23.87 28.50
N ASP A 554 34.17 22.78 28.73
CA ASP A 554 33.61 21.94 27.67
C ASP A 554 32.64 22.71 26.76
N GLU A 555 31.78 23.55 27.35
CA GLU A 555 30.85 24.40 26.59
C GLU A 555 31.57 25.48 25.80
N HIS A 556 32.69 25.99 26.32
CA HIS A 556 33.54 26.89 25.56
C HIS A 556 34.16 26.22 24.33
N GLU A 557 34.74 25.04 24.50
CA GLU A 557 35.36 24.28 23.41
C GLU A 557 34.33 23.88 22.34
N GLN A 558 33.14 23.44 22.75
CA GLN A 558 32.04 23.15 21.83
C GLN A 558 31.55 24.40 21.07
N GLN A 559 31.43 25.54 21.74
CA GLN A 559 31.01 26.79 21.11
C GLN A 559 32.08 27.36 20.16
N GLN A 560 33.38 27.21 20.48
CA GLN A 560 34.48 27.53 19.56
C GLN A 560 34.43 26.64 18.31
N ALA A 561 34.30 25.32 18.47
CA ALA A 561 34.21 24.39 17.35
C ALA A 561 33.00 24.67 16.45
N TRP A 562 31.85 25.01 17.04
CA TRP A 562 30.66 25.41 16.27
C TRP A 562 30.88 26.74 15.51
N LEU A 563 31.48 27.75 16.16
CA LEU A 563 31.79 29.03 15.51
C LEU A 563 32.84 28.90 14.42
N GLU A 564 33.80 27.97 14.55
CA GLU A 564 34.80 27.72 13.51
C GLU A 564 34.19 27.02 12.28
N GLN A 565 33.21 26.13 12.48
CA GLN A 565 32.57 25.38 11.40
C GLN A 565 31.42 26.15 10.72
N TYR A 566 30.70 27.00 11.45
CA TYR A 566 29.45 27.63 10.99
C TYR A 566 29.32 29.14 11.27
N GLY A 567 30.19 29.70 12.12
CA GLY A 567 30.10 31.09 12.55
C GLY A 567 30.81 32.07 11.61
N THR A 568 30.26 33.28 11.52
CA THR A 568 30.92 34.41 10.86
C THR A 568 32.08 34.97 11.70
N GLU A 569 33.02 35.67 11.07
CA GLU A 569 34.13 36.32 11.77
C GLU A 569 33.67 37.36 12.80
N GLU A 570 32.52 38.00 12.59
CA GLU A 570 31.87 38.89 13.55
C GLU A 570 31.40 38.11 14.81
N GLU A 571 30.75 36.96 14.63
CA GLU A 571 30.30 36.10 15.74
C GLU A 571 31.47 35.48 16.52
N LYS A 572 32.53 35.05 15.82
CA LYS A 572 33.79 34.59 16.44
C LYS A 572 34.40 35.71 17.31
N THR A 573 34.42 36.94 16.81
CA THR A 573 34.97 38.11 17.53
C THR A 573 34.10 38.47 18.72
N ALA A 574 32.78 38.56 18.55
CA ALA A 574 31.84 38.87 19.62
C ALA A 574 31.86 37.82 20.75
N TYR A 575 32.06 36.54 20.44
CA TYR A 575 32.21 35.49 21.45
C TYR A 575 33.52 35.62 22.25
N LYS A 576 34.64 35.96 21.58
CA LYS A 576 35.92 36.26 22.23
C LYS A 576 35.82 37.48 23.15
N GLU A 577 35.19 38.58 22.71
CA GLU A 577 34.96 39.78 23.53
C GLU A 577 34.11 39.46 24.78
N LYS A 578 33.01 38.70 24.59
CA LYS A 578 32.10 38.29 25.68
C LYS A 578 32.81 37.49 26.76
N ARG A 579 33.69 36.54 26.39
CA ARG A 579 34.47 35.75 27.36
C ARG A 579 35.58 36.58 28.03
N ALA A 580 36.11 37.59 27.36
CA ALA A 580 37.05 38.54 27.95
C ALA A 580 36.40 39.59 28.89
N GLY A 581 35.10 39.44 29.22
CA GLY A 581 34.37 40.36 30.09
C GLY A 581 34.09 41.75 29.46
N LYS A 582 34.36 41.93 28.17
CA LYS A 582 34.15 43.21 27.46
C LYS A 582 32.74 43.27 26.89
N LYS A 583 32.06 44.40 27.05
CA LYS A 583 30.79 44.65 26.35
C LYS A 583 31.06 44.69 24.83
N PRO A 584 30.19 44.08 24.00
CA PRO A 584 30.44 43.95 22.57
C PRO A 584 30.62 45.32 21.91
N SER A 585 31.71 45.48 21.17
CA SER A 585 32.00 46.73 20.48
C SER A 585 31.12 46.87 19.24
N LYS A 586 30.42 48.02 19.09
CA LYS A 586 29.66 48.30 17.87
C LYS A 586 30.64 48.60 16.71
N PRO A 587 30.40 48.11 15.48
CA PRO A 587 31.28 48.40 14.34
C PRO A 587 31.41 49.91 14.10
N LYS A 588 32.65 50.39 13.95
CA LYS A 588 32.95 51.74 13.46
C LYS A 588 32.94 51.72 11.94
N THR A 589 31.95 52.33 11.32
CA THR A 589 31.94 52.60 9.87
C THR A 589 32.96 53.70 9.55
N THR A 590 34.07 53.36 8.90
CA THR A 590 34.97 54.34 8.27
C THR A 590 34.51 54.62 6.85
N THR A 591 33.93 55.80 6.63
CA THR A 591 33.61 56.34 5.30
C THR A 591 34.86 56.63 4.49
N ALA A 592 34.89 56.11 3.26
CA ALA A 592 35.65 56.70 2.15
C ALA A 592 34.63 57.18 1.11
N THR A 593 34.74 58.42 0.66
CA THR A 593 33.71 59.09 -0.16
C THR A 593 34.32 59.63 -1.46
N THR A 594 33.81 59.17 -2.59
CA THR A 594 33.94 59.89 -3.87
C THR A 594 32.70 59.63 -4.75
N THR A 595 31.84 60.65 -4.85
CA THR A 595 31.16 61.17 -6.07
C THR A 595 30.72 60.18 -7.18
N THR A 596 29.48 60.15 -7.71
CA THR A 596 28.45 61.22 -7.76
C THR A 596 27.05 60.74 -8.23
N LYS A 597 25.99 61.47 -7.83
CA LYS A 597 24.66 61.65 -8.49
C LYS A 597 23.59 60.53 -8.52
N SER A 598 22.93 60.35 -7.38
CA SER A 598 21.47 60.50 -7.13
C SER A 598 20.43 60.51 -8.28
N SER A 599 19.32 59.77 -8.11
CA SER A 599 18.01 60.37 -7.73
C SER A 599 17.01 59.32 -7.18
N SER A 600 15.90 59.78 -6.60
CA SER A 600 15.01 59.11 -5.62
C SER A 600 13.84 58.31 -6.25
N SER A 601 13.11 57.41 -5.57
CA SER A 601 12.29 57.68 -4.37
C SER A 601 11.74 56.43 -3.64
N LYS A 602 11.11 56.65 -2.47
CA LYS A 602 10.72 55.69 -1.41
C LYS A 602 9.26 56.00 -0.98
N PRO A 603 8.47 55.06 -0.42
CA PRO A 603 8.26 55.03 1.05
C PRO A 603 8.12 53.58 1.62
N LYS A 604 8.58 53.21 2.82
CA LYS A 604 8.31 53.65 4.23
C LYS A 604 7.04 53.03 4.86
N GLU A 605 7.27 52.32 5.98
CA GLU A 605 6.32 51.74 6.93
C GLU A 605 6.41 52.49 8.29
N PRO A 606 5.39 52.49 9.17
CA PRO A 606 5.55 52.95 10.56
C PRO A 606 4.97 52.02 11.67
N GLU A 607 5.45 52.26 12.91
CA GLU A 607 5.29 51.44 14.11
C GLU A 607 3.97 51.64 14.92
N LYS A 608 3.80 50.82 15.97
CA LYS A 608 2.80 50.99 17.06
C LYS A 608 3.44 51.55 18.36
N LYS A 609 2.72 52.40 19.10
CA LYS A 609 2.85 52.54 20.58
C LYS A 609 1.53 52.97 21.25
N LYS A 610 1.47 52.89 22.58
CA LYS A 610 0.27 52.82 23.44
C LYS A 610 -0.24 54.18 23.96
N SER A 611 -1.54 54.28 24.25
CA SER A 611 -2.09 54.83 25.52
C SER A 611 -3.62 54.65 25.65
N ASP A 612 -4.10 54.53 26.90
CA ASP A 612 -5.52 54.60 27.37
C ASP A 612 -5.90 56.08 27.65
N PRO A 613 -7.19 56.53 27.80
CA PRO A 613 -8.18 55.93 28.71
C PRO A 613 -9.70 55.98 28.33
N LYS A 614 -10.52 55.30 29.16
CA LYS A 614 -12.02 55.34 29.29
C LYS A 614 -12.56 56.73 29.74
N PRO A 615 -13.91 57.03 29.85
CA PRO A 615 -15.09 56.13 29.89
C PRO A 615 -16.45 56.63 29.25
N LYS A 616 -17.53 55.83 29.44
CA LYS A 616 -19.00 56.18 29.31
C LYS A 616 -19.52 56.42 27.86
N THR A 617 -20.78 56.12 27.46
CA THR A 617 -22.04 55.81 28.18
C THR A 617 -23.08 55.10 27.27
N LYS A 618 -24.11 54.46 27.87
CA LYS A 618 -25.42 54.01 27.28
C LYS A 618 -25.35 53.02 26.10
N ARG A 619 -25.88 51.78 26.16
CA ARG A 619 -27.16 51.23 26.66
C ARG A 619 -28.37 51.63 25.83
N GLU A 620 -28.73 50.79 24.86
CA GLU A 620 -30.14 50.54 24.54
C GLU A 620 -30.34 49.11 24.03
N LYS A 621 -31.45 48.49 24.45
CA LYS A 621 -31.94 47.21 23.94
C LYS A 621 -32.96 47.50 22.84
N LYS A 622 -33.06 46.64 21.83
CA LYS A 622 -34.38 46.23 21.34
C LYS A 622 -34.39 44.76 20.93
N GLN A 623 -35.56 44.17 21.09
CA GLN A 623 -35.88 42.74 21.07
C GLN A 623 -37.23 42.63 20.35
N MET A 624 -37.37 41.66 19.43
CA MET A 624 -38.60 41.04 18.89
C MET A 624 -38.12 40.05 17.81
N GLU A 625 -38.42 38.74 17.89
CA GLU A 625 -39.72 38.07 17.64
C GLU A 625 -40.08 38.17 16.15
N SER A 626 -39.92 37.08 15.40
CA SER A 626 -40.88 35.99 15.11
C SER A 626 -41.49 36.25 13.70
N ASP A 627 -41.88 35.32 12.84
CA ASP A 627 -42.60 34.06 13.00
C ASP A 627 -42.19 32.97 11.97
N SER A 628 -42.74 31.78 12.19
CA SER A 628 -43.21 30.75 11.23
C SER A 628 -43.78 31.30 9.90
N ASP A 629 -43.84 30.56 8.79
CA ASP A 629 -44.59 29.30 8.66
C ASP A 629 -44.27 28.45 7.41
N SER A 630 -45.00 27.33 7.25
CA SER A 630 -44.88 26.32 6.18
C SER A 630 -45.54 26.69 4.84
N ASP A 631 -45.12 26.05 3.72
CA ASP A 631 -45.98 25.10 2.96
C ASP A 631 -45.47 24.71 1.55
N ILE A 632 -45.81 23.47 1.19
CA ILE A 632 -45.85 22.84 -0.15
C ILE A 632 -47.34 22.47 -0.31
N PRO A 633 -48.07 22.49 -1.47
CA PRO A 633 -47.76 21.64 -2.65
C PRO A 633 -48.39 21.99 -4.03
N LEU A 634 -48.35 20.99 -4.94
CA LEU A 634 -49.29 20.67 -6.06
C LEU A 634 -48.90 20.92 -7.55
N ALA A 635 -48.26 19.89 -8.09
CA ALA A 635 -48.48 19.22 -9.40
C ALA A 635 -49.69 19.60 -10.30
N LYS A 636 -49.53 19.38 -11.64
CA LYS A 636 -50.29 18.35 -12.43
C LYS A 636 -50.00 18.24 -13.96
N LYS A 637 -49.85 16.98 -14.41
CA LYS A 637 -50.53 16.28 -15.55
C LYS A 637 -50.06 16.35 -17.04
N LYS A 638 -49.93 15.11 -17.59
CA LYS A 638 -50.41 14.59 -18.92
C LYS A 638 -49.59 14.96 -20.18
N LYS A 639 -49.55 14.16 -21.28
CA LYS A 639 -50.22 12.88 -21.67
C LYS A 639 -49.40 12.16 -22.80
N ALA A 640 -49.61 10.84 -22.95
CA ALA A 640 -49.58 9.90 -24.11
C ALA A 640 -48.97 10.31 -25.51
N SER A 641 -48.58 9.43 -26.45
CA SER A 641 -48.96 8.03 -26.78
C SER A 641 -48.05 7.38 -27.87
N LYS A 642 -48.03 6.03 -27.99
CA LYS A 642 -48.05 5.14 -29.21
C LYS A 642 -47.21 5.49 -30.49
N SER A 643 -46.68 4.58 -31.34
CA SER A 643 -46.66 3.08 -31.45
C SER A 643 -45.91 2.59 -32.72
N ALA A 644 -45.37 1.36 -32.73
CA ALA A 644 -45.19 0.44 -33.91
C ALA A 644 -44.26 0.89 -35.08
N LYS A 645 -43.77 0.09 -36.06
CA LYS A 645 -43.50 -1.37 -36.31
C LYS A 645 -42.61 -1.50 -37.59
N GLY A 646 -42.01 -2.67 -37.87
CA GLY A 646 -41.36 -3.05 -39.15
C GLY A 646 -39.83 -2.79 -39.18
N ASP A 647 -38.93 -3.75 -39.39
CA ASP A 647 -38.74 -4.75 -40.48
C ASP A 647 -38.40 -4.06 -41.81
N ASP A 648 -37.27 -4.32 -42.53
CA ASP A 648 -36.81 -5.64 -43.02
C ASP A 648 -35.35 -5.63 -43.62
N SER A 649 -34.80 -6.84 -43.81
CA SER A 649 -33.77 -7.42 -44.73
C SER A 649 -32.52 -6.71 -45.31
N GLY A 650 -31.48 -7.54 -45.59
CA GLY A 650 -30.63 -7.45 -46.80
C GLY A 650 -29.16 -6.99 -46.63
N SER A 651 -28.23 -7.79 -46.08
CA SER A 651 -27.31 -8.70 -46.82
C SER A 651 -26.68 -8.17 -48.14
N ASP A 652 -25.36 -7.89 -48.17
CA ASP A 652 -24.38 -8.79 -48.84
C ASP A 652 -22.89 -8.36 -48.79
N VAL A 653 -22.02 -9.37 -48.84
CA VAL A 653 -20.54 -9.39 -48.96
C VAL A 653 -20.25 -10.66 -49.80
N PRO A 654 -19.34 -10.77 -50.81
CA PRO A 654 -17.89 -10.53 -50.66
C PRO A 654 -17.00 -10.29 -51.93
N LYS A 655 -15.69 -10.03 -51.71
CA LYS A 655 -14.47 -10.58 -52.41
C LYS A 655 -13.33 -9.53 -52.33
N LYS A 656 -12.13 -9.77 -51.75
CA LYS A 656 -11.03 -10.72 -52.04
C LYS A 656 -10.35 -10.57 -53.43
N LYS A 657 -9.17 -9.95 -53.46
CA LYS A 657 -7.94 -10.43 -54.14
C LYS A 657 -6.70 -9.68 -53.60
N SER A 658 -5.54 -9.80 -54.26
CA SER A 658 -4.30 -10.11 -53.52
C SER A 658 -3.01 -10.13 -54.36
N LYS A 659 -1.87 -9.73 -53.75
CA LYS A 659 -0.42 -9.98 -54.03
C LYS A 659 0.39 -8.70 -53.72
N LYS A 660 1.45 -8.70 -52.90
CA LYS A 660 2.80 -9.36 -52.97
C LYS A 660 3.78 -8.69 -53.94
N THR A 661 4.79 -8.02 -53.38
CA THR A 661 6.19 -8.05 -53.86
C THR A 661 7.17 -7.81 -52.69
N LYS A 662 8.43 -8.18 -52.89
CA LYS A 662 9.49 -8.31 -51.87
C LYS A 662 10.79 -7.81 -52.50
N LEU A 663 11.57 -6.96 -51.83
CA LEU A 663 13.00 -6.79 -52.12
C LEU A 663 13.76 -6.31 -50.87
N GLU A 664 15.09 -6.43 -50.92
CA GLU A 664 15.98 -6.60 -49.77
C GLU A 664 17.33 -5.91 -50.04
N LYS A 665 18.08 -5.62 -48.96
CA LYS A 665 19.55 -5.38 -48.86
C LYS A 665 20.07 -3.95 -48.65
N ARG A 666 20.53 -3.75 -47.41
CA ARG A 666 21.90 -3.35 -46.97
C ARG A 666 22.53 -2.06 -47.52
N LYS A 667 22.99 -1.22 -46.57
CA LYS A 667 24.43 -0.90 -46.44
C LYS A 667 24.78 -0.61 -44.97
N ALA A 668 26.04 -0.83 -44.62
CA ALA A 668 26.61 -0.62 -43.28
C ALA A 668 27.44 0.66 -43.24
N PHE A 669 27.80 1.11 -42.04
CA PHE A 669 28.94 2.00 -41.83
C PHE A 669 29.65 1.59 -40.52
N GLU A 670 30.97 1.57 -40.56
CA GLU A 670 31.90 1.12 -39.53
C GLU A 670 33.19 1.94 -39.68
N SER A 671 34.05 1.93 -38.66
CA SER A 671 35.31 2.68 -38.48
C SER A 671 35.17 3.97 -37.64
N SER A 672 36.11 4.33 -36.77
CA SER A 672 37.22 3.59 -36.11
C SER A 672 37.96 4.58 -35.20
N GLU A 673 38.51 4.14 -34.06
CA GLU A 673 39.92 4.39 -33.72
C GLU A 673 40.32 3.62 -32.46
N GLU A 674 41.63 3.35 -32.35
CA GLU A 674 42.24 2.36 -31.48
C GLU A 674 43.03 3.03 -30.35
N ASP A 675 43.26 2.32 -29.23
CA ASP A 675 44.64 2.26 -28.68
C ASP A 675 44.82 1.04 -27.74
N GLU A 676 46.04 0.48 -27.73
CA GLU A 676 46.36 -0.84 -27.19
C GLU A 676 46.91 -0.84 -25.73
N PRO A 677 47.12 -2.02 -25.07
CA PRO A 677 47.21 -2.12 -23.61
C PRO A 677 48.62 -2.16 -23.01
N MET A 678 48.78 -1.68 -21.76
CA MET A 678 49.98 -1.95 -20.96
C MET A 678 49.88 -3.20 -20.07
N LYS A 679 50.75 -4.17 -20.35
CA LYS A 679 51.14 -5.25 -19.41
C LYS A 679 51.92 -4.66 -18.22
N LYS A 680 51.65 -5.13 -16.99
CA LYS A 680 52.69 -5.27 -15.95
C LYS A 680 52.60 -6.63 -15.25
N LYS A 681 53.73 -7.33 -15.23
CA LYS A 681 53.99 -8.54 -14.43
C LYS A 681 54.52 -8.16 -13.05
N SER A 682 54.50 -9.14 -12.13
CA SER A 682 55.35 -9.24 -10.92
C SER A 682 54.94 -8.34 -9.74
N LYS A 683 55.20 -8.67 -8.46
CA LYS A 683 55.77 -9.90 -7.85
C LYS A 683 55.54 -9.85 -6.33
N LYS A 684 54.89 -10.86 -5.74
CA LYS A 684 55.31 -11.61 -4.53
C LYS A 684 54.20 -12.56 -4.10
#